data_AF-A0A2N2YLJ4-F1
#
_entry.id   AF-A0A2N2YLJ4-F1
#
_cell.length_a   1.000
_cell.length_b   1.000
_cell.length_c   1.000
_cell.angle_alpha   90.00
_cell.angle_beta   90.00
_cell.angle_gamma   90.00
#
_symmetry.space_group_name_H-M   'P 1'
#
loop_
_entity.id
_entity.type
_entity.pdbx_description
1 polymer ?
#
loop_
_entity_poly.entity_id
_entity_poly.type
_entity_poly.pdbx_seq_one_letter_code
_entity_poly.pdbx_strand_id
1 'polypeptide(L)'
;MKTERKKFWTNLVFASLFLAALAGGCKKDNYEEISGVCPEVESTDPAPDVMDVPLDKVIGVTFNEKMNPTTITPAAFTLAGPTTKNGQLVTATIIEGSLSYDETNNTMSFTPTSWLEPNTLYTGRVKTLVKDLRGNALQTDYIWSFTTGVPPIVISTFPQNAATAVSINSKLTATFSMAMDSSTITSSTFTLKQGVLSVSGAVIYSNSVATFTPSTHLAVNVLYTATITSEVKNQAGISMINNYVWTFTTGSGPDNTPPTVISTVPVNLATGVAINTKPTATFSEAMDPLTITPATFTIMQGTLSVSGSVTYVGTVATFKPLTNFAANTTYTATITTGAEDVAGNAMTSNYVWTFSTGTGSDETPPTVISTVPANLATGVAINTKPTATFSEVMDPMTITPSTFTVKQGNLFISGSVTYVGLVATFTPTTNFIANTVYTATITTGVEDLAGNAMETNYVWTFTTGTSPDIIPPTVISTVPANLATGVELNIKPSATFSEAMDPLTINPLTYTLKTGATFVAGSVSYVGVVATFTPATILLANTTYTATISTGVKDLAGNAMVSNYIWTFTTGTSIDIIPPTVISTIPANLATEVAQNIKPTATFSEAMDPLTINVLTYTLKRGTTMVAGLVSYSGLVATFTPTSGLLANTTYTATITTGVKDLAGNAMVSNYVWTFTTLNVSAPMVILTDPDDLETDVALNKVVTATFSEPMDPLTINETTFTLQNGSNSVTGVISYSGTTASFAPSTNLLPNTLYTGTITTGAMSTGGTPMAANYTWTFTTVSIMAPTVILTDPMDLEVDVALDKVISADFSEEMNSSTITSSTFTLMQGTTVISGLVNYSGITATFTPSSDLLSNTTYTATITTGAENLSGTPLTNDYVWTFTTQEIVISPVDLGTAAPFGAFGGNAGITNQGINTIINGGIATTAASTLVTGFHDGMTGDVYTETPLNVGLVTDGIFTAPPFPGTATSEAIATQALIDANAAYISISPAIMPGGIDPGAGELGGLTLAPGVYMSESGTFNISNGPLTLDAQGDPNATWVFQTAAGLTVGIAGPTGARSIIMTNGAQPKNVFWYVGSSATINAAGGGTMVGTIIATAGVTFSTPDNMDQTVLNGRALSLVASVTMVNTTINVPAP
;
A
#
# COMPACT_ATOMS: atom_id res chain seq x y z
N MET A 1 17.35 -42.33 -75.71
CA MET A 1 16.84 -41.19 -76.52
C MET A 1 17.10 -39.91 -75.74
N LYS A 2 17.91 -38.99 -76.30
CA LYS A 2 17.87 -37.49 -76.20
C LYS A 2 17.67 -36.89 -74.77
N THR A 3 18.51 -36.01 -74.20
CA THR A 3 19.41 -34.98 -74.75
C THR A 3 20.38 -34.46 -73.66
N GLU A 4 21.48 -33.90 -74.13
CA GLU A 4 22.71 -33.36 -73.54
C GLU A 4 22.62 -32.12 -72.60
N ARG A 5 23.63 -31.93 -71.72
CA ARG A 5 24.76 -30.97 -71.94
C ARG A 5 25.85 -30.97 -70.84
N LYS A 6 27.10 -31.12 -71.31
CA LYS A 6 28.41 -30.65 -70.76
C LYS A 6 29.11 -31.41 -69.61
N LYS A 7 29.88 -32.43 -70.01
CA LYS A 7 31.22 -32.78 -69.48
C LYS A 7 32.17 -32.92 -70.69
N PHE A 8 33.12 -31.99 -70.89
CA PHE A 8 34.43 -32.18 -71.53
C PHE A 8 35.20 -30.84 -71.68
N TRP A 9 36.42 -30.81 -71.12
CA TRP A 9 37.67 -30.15 -71.57
C TRP A 9 37.98 -28.65 -71.36
N THR A 10 38.95 -28.43 -70.45
CA THR A 10 40.18 -27.61 -70.61
C THR A 10 41.27 -28.26 -69.71
N ASN A 11 42.07 -29.22 -70.18
CA ASN A 11 43.42 -29.17 -70.80
C ASN A 11 44.62 -29.45 -69.85
N LEU A 12 45.38 -30.49 -70.22
CA LEU A 12 46.70 -30.95 -69.75
C LEU A 12 47.83 -29.93 -69.98
N VAL A 13 48.95 -30.03 -69.22
CA VAL A 13 50.36 -30.22 -69.68
C VAL A 13 51.42 -29.82 -68.61
N PHE A 14 52.26 -30.81 -68.23
CA PHE A 14 53.72 -30.78 -67.94
C PHE A 14 54.38 -30.07 -66.72
N ALA A 15 55.19 -30.90 -66.04
CA ALA A 15 56.63 -30.76 -65.73
C ALA A 15 57.15 -29.75 -64.68
N SER A 16 57.87 -30.33 -63.71
CA SER A 16 59.08 -29.83 -63.04
C SER A 16 59.51 -28.38 -63.31
N LEU A 17 59.59 -27.55 -62.27
CA LEU A 17 60.81 -26.83 -61.84
C LEU A 17 60.53 -25.96 -60.61
N PHE A 18 61.34 -26.16 -59.57
CA PHE A 18 62.10 -25.14 -58.83
C PHE A 18 61.49 -23.74 -58.58
N LEU A 19 61.52 -23.42 -57.28
CA LEU A 19 61.95 -22.14 -56.67
C LEU A 19 60.87 -21.15 -56.21
N ALA A 20 61.09 -20.71 -54.97
CA ALA A 20 60.63 -19.47 -54.33
C ALA A 20 59.31 -19.51 -53.54
N ALA A 21 59.31 -20.25 -52.42
CA ALA A 21 58.73 -19.68 -51.20
C ALA A 21 59.61 -18.49 -50.79
N LEU A 22 59.21 -17.29 -51.22
CA LEU A 22 59.70 -16.04 -50.65
C LEU A 22 59.33 -16.01 -49.17
N ALA A 23 60.36 -16.07 -48.33
CA ALA A 23 60.55 -15.26 -47.14
C ALA A 23 59.28 -14.56 -46.60
N GLY A 24 58.50 -15.28 -45.80
CA GLY A 24 57.71 -14.66 -44.73
C GLY A 24 58.60 -14.54 -43.50
N GLY A 25 59.54 -13.59 -43.51
CA GLY A 25 60.41 -13.33 -42.37
C GLY A 25 59.59 -12.96 -41.13
N CYS A 26 59.98 -13.51 -39.98
CA CYS A 26 59.47 -13.10 -38.67
C CYS A 26 59.53 -11.57 -38.55
N LYS A 27 58.47 -10.97 -38.02
CA LYS A 27 58.43 -9.53 -37.73
C LYS A 27 59.55 -9.22 -36.72
N LYS A 28 60.46 -8.32 -37.10
CA LYS A 28 61.71 -7.97 -36.39
C LYS A 28 61.52 -7.83 -34.87
N ASP A 29 62.22 -8.69 -34.14
CA ASP A 29 62.75 -8.41 -32.80
C ASP A 29 64.28 -8.64 -32.85
N ASN A 30 65.05 -7.96 -32.02
CA ASN A 30 66.51 -7.88 -32.11
C ASN A 30 67.24 -9.16 -31.64
N TYR A 31 66.98 -10.31 -32.27
CA TYR A 31 67.56 -11.61 -31.92
C TYR A 31 68.09 -12.34 -33.18
N GLU A 32 69.22 -13.05 -33.06
CA GLU A 32 69.84 -13.79 -34.17
C GLU A 32 68.94 -14.93 -34.67
N GLU A 33 68.73 -15.01 -35.99
CA GLU A 33 67.92 -16.06 -36.64
C GLU A 33 68.59 -17.44 -36.47
N ILE A 34 68.00 -18.27 -35.61
CA ILE A 34 68.23 -19.71 -35.61
C ILE A 34 67.19 -20.33 -36.54
N SER A 35 67.60 -20.83 -37.71
CA SER A 35 66.72 -21.59 -38.61
C SER A 35 66.03 -22.74 -37.85
N GLY A 36 64.71 -22.67 -37.73
CA GLY A 36 63.85 -23.59 -36.98
C GLY A 36 62.39 -23.41 -37.40
N VAL A 37 61.61 -24.48 -37.34
CA VAL A 37 60.16 -24.45 -37.59
C VAL A 37 59.50 -23.66 -36.45
N CYS A 38 58.48 -22.86 -36.74
CA CYS A 38 57.74 -22.17 -35.67
C CYS A 38 56.86 -23.19 -34.92
N PRO A 39 56.67 -23.02 -33.60
CA PRO A 39 55.74 -23.86 -32.87
C PRO A 39 54.31 -23.62 -33.38
N GLU A 40 53.59 -24.71 -33.62
CA GLU A 40 52.19 -24.75 -34.08
C GLU A 40 51.37 -25.70 -33.16
N VAL A 41 50.08 -25.41 -33.01
CA VAL A 41 49.14 -26.35 -32.36
C VAL A 41 48.78 -27.43 -33.36
N GLU A 42 49.19 -28.67 -33.09
CA GLU A 42 48.94 -29.83 -33.92
C GLU A 42 47.54 -30.41 -33.67
N SER A 43 47.11 -30.45 -32.41
CA SER A 43 45.75 -30.90 -32.04
C SER A 43 45.30 -30.35 -30.68
N THR A 44 43.99 -30.38 -30.45
CA THR A 44 43.36 -30.05 -29.18
C THR A 44 42.44 -31.18 -28.72
N ASP A 45 42.28 -31.30 -27.42
CA ASP A 45 41.31 -32.19 -26.79
C ASP A 45 40.50 -31.42 -25.73
N PRO A 46 39.22 -31.10 -25.94
CA PRO A 46 38.38 -31.48 -27.08
C PRO A 46 38.88 -30.95 -28.42
N ALA A 47 38.65 -31.73 -29.47
CA ALA A 47 38.88 -31.29 -30.84
C ALA A 47 37.94 -30.13 -31.20
N PRO A 48 38.31 -29.29 -32.19
CA PRO A 48 37.47 -28.16 -32.59
C PRO A 48 36.04 -28.58 -32.95
N ASP A 49 35.08 -27.82 -32.43
CA ASP A 49 33.63 -27.92 -32.66
C ASP A 49 32.99 -29.23 -32.20
N VAL A 50 33.68 -29.99 -31.33
CA VAL A 50 33.11 -31.17 -30.67
C VAL A 50 31.95 -30.77 -29.76
N MET A 51 30.88 -31.55 -29.84
CA MET A 51 29.71 -31.48 -28.96
C MET A 51 29.79 -32.57 -27.88
N ASP A 52 28.92 -32.48 -26.86
CA ASP A 52 28.79 -33.47 -25.79
C ASP A 52 30.05 -33.69 -24.95
N VAL A 53 30.83 -32.64 -24.75
CA VAL A 53 32.03 -32.70 -23.92
C VAL A 53 31.65 -32.92 -22.44
N PRO A 54 32.34 -33.84 -21.73
CA PRO A 54 32.18 -34.03 -20.30
C PRO A 54 32.36 -32.75 -19.49
N LEU A 55 31.56 -32.56 -18.45
CA LEU A 55 31.62 -31.36 -17.62
C LEU A 55 32.93 -31.27 -16.80
N ASP A 56 33.60 -32.40 -16.57
CA ASP A 56 34.89 -32.50 -15.88
C ASP A 56 36.09 -32.56 -16.83
N LYS A 57 35.90 -32.24 -18.12
CA LYS A 57 36.93 -32.38 -19.15
C LYS A 57 38.17 -31.51 -18.87
N VAL A 58 39.34 -32.16 -18.85
CA VAL A 58 40.66 -31.49 -18.94
C VAL A 58 40.92 -31.11 -20.39
N ILE A 59 41.33 -29.87 -20.62
CA ILE A 59 41.55 -29.31 -21.96
C ILE A 59 43.02 -29.48 -22.36
N GLY A 60 43.30 -30.35 -23.33
CA GLY A 60 44.62 -30.62 -23.89
C GLY A 60 44.92 -29.82 -25.16
N VAL A 61 46.18 -29.42 -25.32
CA VAL A 61 46.74 -28.80 -26.53
C VAL A 61 48.09 -29.43 -26.82
N THR A 62 48.23 -30.11 -27.95
CA THR A 62 49.47 -30.73 -28.39
C THR A 62 50.14 -29.86 -29.44
N PHE A 63 51.43 -29.60 -29.26
CA PHE A 63 52.25 -28.81 -30.18
C PHE A 63 53.09 -29.72 -31.09
N ASN A 64 53.39 -29.23 -32.30
CA ASN A 64 54.24 -29.93 -33.28
C ASN A 64 55.69 -30.17 -32.79
N GLU A 65 56.12 -29.49 -31.73
CA GLU A 65 57.44 -29.61 -31.13
C GLU A 65 57.46 -29.31 -29.62
N LYS A 66 58.64 -29.47 -29.01
CA LYS A 66 58.81 -29.28 -27.57
C LYS A 66 58.83 -27.78 -27.19
N MET A 67 57.86 -27.38 -26.39
CA MET A 67 57.71 -26.02 -25.87
C MET A 67 58.58 -25.74 -24.65
N ASN A 68 58.89 -24.47 -24.39
CA ASN A 68 59.52 -24.00 -23.16
C ASN A 68 58.47 -23.93 -22.03
N PRO A 69 58.56 -24.80 -20.99
CA PRO A 69 57.55 -24.86 -19.93
C PRO A 69 57.38 -23.55 -19.17
N THR A 70 58.43 -22.71 -19.09
CA THR A 70 58.37 -21.42 -18.39
C THR A 70 57.48 -20.39 -19.09
N THR A 71 57.12 -20.60 -20.35
CA THR A 71 56.22 -19.73 -21.12
C THR A 71 54.75 -20.17 -21.07
N ILE A 72 54.50 -21.40 -20.59
CA ILE A 72 53.16 -21.95 -20.40
C ILE A 72 52.65 -21.47 -19.03
N THR A 73 52.11 -20.26 -19.02
CA THR A 73 51.58 -19.58 -17.83
C THR A 73 50.07 -19.34 -17.99
N PRO A 74 49.32 -19.04 -16.91
CA PRO A 74 47.92 -18.66 -17.01
C PRO A 74 47.64 -17.45 -17.93
N ALA A 75 48.65 -16.61 -18.20
CA ALA A 75 48.53 -15.53 -19.17
C ALA A 75 48.49 -16.02 -20.63
N ALA A 76 49.09 -17.19 -20.91
CA ALA A 76 49.31 -17.75 -22.24
C ALA A 76 48.16 -18.64 -22.74
N PHE A 77 47.21 -19.02 -21.86
CA PHE A 77 46.02 -19.79 -22.22
C PHE A 77 44.77 -19.19 -21.58
N THR A 78 43.64 -19.19 -22.30
CA THR A 78 42.34 -18.84 -21.73
C THR A 78 41.27 -19.81 -22.20
N LEU A 79 40.42 -20.26 -21.28
CA LEU A 79 39.15 -20.91 -21.58
C LEU A 79 38.02 -19.94 -21.21
N ALA A 80 37.09 -19.67 -22.12
CA ALA A 80 35.97 -18.76 -21.87
C ALA A 80 34.63 -19.38 -22.27
N GLY A 81 33.60 -19.19 -21.45
CA GLY A 81 32.22 -19.56 -21.75
C GLY A 81 31.28 -18.33 -21.69
N PRO A 82 30.11 -18.35 -22.33
CA PRO A 82 29.11 -17.30 -22.19
C PRO A 82 28.52 -17.33 -20.79
N THR A 83 28.39 -16.18 -20.12
CA THR A 83 27.39 -16.06 -19.05
C THR A 83 26.02 -15.77 -19.66
N THR A 84 25.02 -16.56 -19.29
CA THR A 84 23.64 -16.10 -19.31
C THR A 84 23.30 -15.52 -17.94
N LYS A 85 22.92 -14.24 -17.91
CA LYS A 85 22.16 -13.66 -16.80
C LYS A 85 20.81 -13.28 -17.39
N ASN A 86 19.74 -13.93 -16.94
CA ASN A 86 18.38 -13.76 -17.49
C ASN A 86 18.22 -14.15 -18.97
N GLY A 87 18.89 -15.22 -19.43
CA GLY A 87 18.66 -15.75 -20.78
C GLY A 87 19.15 -14.89 -21.94
N GLN A 88 19.91 -13.81 -21.66
CA GLN A 88 20.58 -13.01 -22.67
C GLN A 88 22.10 -13.18 -22.53
N LEU A 89 22.82 -13.27 -23.66
CA LEU A 89 24.29 -13.28 -23.70
C LEU A 89 24.81 -11.90 -23.27
N VAL A 90 25.56 -11.79 -22.17
CA VAL A 90 26.00 -10.48 -21.66
C VAL A 90 27.53 -10.26 -21.70
N THR A 91 28.39 -11.27 -21.51
CA THR A 91 29.85 -11.19 -21.81
C THR A 91 30.53 -12.56 -21.63
N ALA A 92 31.65 -12.82 -22.31
CA ALA A 92 32.45 -14.04 -22.11
C ALA A 92 33.23 -13.96 -20.78
N THR A 93 33.05 -14.95 -19.90
CA THR A 93 33.76 -15.06 -18.61
C THR A 93 34.91 -16.04 -18.74
N ILE A 94 36.08 -15.69 -18.21
CA ILE A 94 37.25 -16.59 -18.17
C ILE A 94 37.02 -17.64 -17.08
N ILE A 95 37.22 -18.91 -17.43
CA ILE A 95 37.15 -20.03 -16.50
C ILE A 95 38.50 -20.16 -15.80
N GLU A 96 38.47 -20.16 -14.47
CA GLU A 96 39.66 -20.35 -13.65
C GLU A 96 40.09 -21.82 -13.65
N GLY A 97 41.40 -22.08 -13.74
CA GLY A 97 41.96 -23.43 -13.82
C GLY A 97 43.47 -23.44 -13.64
N SER A 98 44.05 -24.64 -13.59
CA SER A 98 45.50 -24.85 -13.49
C SER A 98 46.06 -25.38 -14.82
N LEU A 99 47.29 -24.97 -15.15
CA LEU A 99 48.02 -25.44 -16.33
C LEU A 99 49.13 -26.41 -15.94
N SER A 100 49.34 -27.42 -16.76
CA SER A 100 50.49 -28.31 -16.73
C SER A 100 51.02 -28.55 -18.15
N TYR A 101 52.28 -29.00 -18.26
CA TYR A 101 52.91 -29.34 -19.54
C TYR A 101 53.65 -30.66 -19.43
N ASP A 102 53.32 -31.60 -20.31
CA ASP A 102 54.02 -32.87 -20.48
C ASP A 102 55.05 -32.76 -21.61
N GLU A 103 56.32 -32.73 -21.24
CA GLU A 103 57.45 -32.62 -22.16
C GLU A 103 57.63 -33.87 -23.06
N THR A 104 57.07 -35.01 -22.68
CA THR A 104 57.22 -36.27 -23.44
C THR A 104 56.27 -36.29 -24.64
N ASN A 105 55.08 -35.72 -24.45
CA ASN A 105 53.99 -35.72 -25.44
C ASN A 105 53.75 -34.33 -26.04
N ASN A 106 54.61 -33.35 -25.76
CA ASN A 106 54.47 -31.96 -26.16
C ASN A 106 53.07 -31.37 -25.90
N THR A 107 52.45 -31.75 -24.77
CA THR A 107 51.03 -31.48 -24.51
C THR A 107 50.86 -30.59 -23.30
N MET A 108 50.25 -29.43 -23.49
CA MET A 108 49.74 -28.57 -22.43
C MET A 108 48.35 -29.06 -22.01
N SER A 109 48.09 -29.12 -20.71
CA SER A 109 46.77 -29.46 -20.16
C SER A 109 46.27 -28.34 -19.24
N PHE A 110 45.01 -27.94 -19.42
CA PHE A 110 44.29 -27.02 -18.56
C PHE A 110 43.19 -27.75 -17.80
N THR A 111 43.24 -27.72 -16.47
CA THR A 111 42.23 -28.34 -15.58
C THR A 111 41.35 -27.24 -14.97
N PRO A 112 40.07 -27.15 -15.33
CA PRO A 112 39.13 -26.21 -14.70
C PRO A 112 39.04 -26.41 -13.18
N THR A 113 38.90 -25.32 -12.41
CA THR A 113 38.74 -25.37 -10.94
C THR A 113 37.35 -25.84 -10.48
N SER A 114 36.36 -25.75 -11.37
CA SER A 114 34.99 -26.22 -11.18
C SER A 114 34.52 -26.91 -12.45
N TRP A 115 33.47 -27.74 -12.34
CA TRP A 115 32.86 -28.36 -13.51
C TRP A 115 32.35 -27.29 -14.47
N LEU A 116 32.50 -27.56 -15.76
CA LEU A 116 31.93 -26.73 -16.81
C LEU A 116 30.39 -26.80 -16.76
N GLU A 117 29.73 -25.72 -17.15
CA GLU A 117 28.27 -25.64 -17.21
C GLU A 117 27.74 -26.55 -18.32
N PRO A 118 26.57 -27.21 -18.14
CA PRO A 118 25.98 -28.07 -19.15
C PRO A 118 25.47 -27.29 -20.36
N ASN A 119 25.42 -27.94 -21.54
CA ASN A 119 24.92 -27.35 -22.79
C ASN A 119 25.49 -25.96 -23.13
N THR A 120 26.79 -25.77 -22.88
CA THR A 120 27.45 -24.47 -22.94
C THR A 120 28.60 -24.50 -23.94
N LEU A 121 28.63 -23.53 -24.86
CA LEU A 121 29.70 -23.33 -25.83
C LEU A 121 30.92 -22.68 -25.15
N TYR A 122 32.05 -23.35 -25.14
CA TYR A 122 33.32 -22.83 -24.64
C TYR A 122 34.29 -22.52 -25.78
N THR A 123 35.12 -21.50 -25.59
CA THR A 123 36.20 -21.10 -26.51
C THR A 123 37.55 -21.23 -25.80
N GLY A 124 38.42 -22.09 -26.32
CA GLY A 124 39.83 -22.20 -25.91
C GLY A 124 40.70 -21.29 -26.76
N ARG A 125 41.70 -20.65 -26.14
CA ARG A 125 42.66 -19.79 -26.83
C ARG A 125 44.06 -19.96 -26.26
N VAL A 126 44.99 -20.37 -27.12
CA VAL A 126 46.43 -20.37 -26.86
C VAL A 126 47.01 -19.11 -27.48
N LYS A 127 47.69 -18.29 -26.68
CA LYS A 127 48.22 -17.01 -27.13
C LYS A 127 49.63 -17.14 -27.71
N THR A 128 50.04 -16.17 -28.52
CA THR A 128 51.41 -15.98 -29.02
C THR A 128 52.49 -15.80 -27.92
N LEU A 129 52.12 -15.88 -26.65
CA LEU A 129 53.05 -15.86 -25.51
C LEU A 129 53.78 -17.19 -25.30
N VAL A 130 53.25 -18.31 -25.83
CA VAL A 130 53.89 -19.63 -25.73
C VAL A 130 55.07 -19.69 -26.72
N LYS A 131 56.24 -20.14 -26.24
CA LYS A 131 57.47 -20.22 -27.05
C LYS A 131 58.11 -21.61 -27.01
N ASP A 132 58.81 -21.97 -28.08
CA ASP A 132 59.67 -23.15 -28.12
C ASP A 132 60.92 -23.00 -27.21
N LEU A 133 61.74 -24.04 -27.11
CA LEU A 133 63.00 -24.01 -26.36
C LEU A 133 64.06 -23.07 -26.95
N ARG A 134 63.89 -22.63 -28.20
CA ARG A 134 64.78 -21.70 -28.92
C ARG A 134 64.32 -20.25 -28.82
N GLY A 135 63.15 -20.00 -28.23
CA GLY A 135 62.55 -18.67 -28.04
C GLY A 135 61.58 -18.23 -29.15
N ASN A 136 61.29 -19.06 -30.15
CA ASN A 136 60.31 -18.73 -31.18
C ASN A 136 58.90 -18.82 -30.62
N ALA A 137 58.08 -17.80 -30.86
CA ALA A 137 56.70 -17.76 -30.43
C ALA A 137 55.75 -18.40 -31.45
N LEU A 138 54.60 -18.85 -30.97
CA LEU A 138 53.44 -19.13 -31.83
C LEU A 138 53.10 -17.85 -32.64
N GLN A 139 52.92 -17.97 -33.95
CA GLN A 139 52.81 -16.79 -34.84
C GLN A 139 51.47 -16.05 -34.72
N THR A 140 50.39 -16.77 -34.43
CA THR A 140 49.04 -16.24 -34.20
C THR A 140 48.36 -17.01 -33.09
N ASP A 141 47.49 -16.36 -32.33
CA ASP A 141 46.70 -17.06 -31.33
C ASP A 141 45.90 -18.20 -31.97
N TYR A 142 45.96 -19.39 -31.38
CA TYR A 142 45.17 -20.53 -31.81
C TYR A 142 43.86 -20.56 -31.01
N ILE A 143 42.73 -20.49 -31.70
CA ILE A 143 41.40 -20.39 -31.09
C ILE A 143 40.53 -21.52 -31.62
N TRP A 144 39.83 -22.21 -30.73
CA TRP A 144 38.84 -23.23 -31.08
C TRP A 144 37.67 -23.21 -30.11
N SER A 145 36.58 -23.89 -30.49
CA SER A 145 35.39 -24.01 -29.66
C SER A 145 35.01 -25.46 -29.41
N PHE A 146 34.23 -25.71 -28.36
CA PHE A 146 33.57 -26.99 -28.08
C PHE A 146 32.32 -26.74 -27.23
N THR A 147 31.35 -27.66 -27.23
CA THR A 147 30.12 -27.55 -26.43
C THR A 147 30.03 -28.68 -25.42
N THR A 148 29.78 -28.35 -24.16
CA THR A 148 29.51 -29.36 -23.11
C THR A 148 28.16 -30.03 -23.30
N GLY A 149 28.07 -31.30 -22.94
CA GLY A 149 26.83 -32.09 -23.11
C GLY A 149 25.77 -31.85 -22.05
N VAL A 150 24.63 -32.51 -22.23
CA VAL A 150 23.50 -32.48 -21.29
C VAL A 150 23.62 -33.64 -20.29
N PRO A 151 23.54 -33.39 -18.97
CA PRO A 151 23.54 -34.45 -17.97
C PRO A 151 22.33 -35.38 -18.10
N PRO A 152 22.50 -36.70 -17.93
CA PRO A 152 21.37 -37.61 -17.85
C PRO A 152 20.51 -37.32 -16.62
N ILE A 153 19.20 -37.49 -16.75
CA ILE A 153 18.24 -37.41 -15.64
C ILE A 153 17.33 -38.63 -15.66
N VAL A 154 16.79 -39.02 -14.50
CA VAL A 154 15.72 -40.03 -14.43
C VAL A 154 14.39 -39.35 -14.78
N ILE A 155 13.75 -39.82 -15.84
CA ILE A 155 12.48 -39.28 -16.35
C ILE A 155 11.26 -39.96 -15.73
N SER A 156 11.37 -41.22 -15.29
CA SER A 156 10.29 -41.95 -14.62
C SER A 156 10.80 -43.10 -13.78
N THR A 157 10.09 -43.46 -12.71
CA THR A 157 10.36 -44.67 -11.93
C THR A 157 9.11 -45.52 -11.71
N PHE A 158 9.30 -46.82 -11.59
CA PHE A 158 8.34 -47.72 -10.97
C PHE A 158 8.99 -48.41 -9.75
N PRO A 159 8.32 -48.45 -8.59
CA PRO A 159 7.13 -47.67 -8.26
C PRO A 159 7.39 -46.16 -8.36
N GLN A 160 6.34 -45.38 -8.55
CA GLN A 160 6.46 -43.92 -8.45
C GLN A 160 6.85 -43.51 -7.03
N ASN A 161 7.47 -42.34 -6.87
CA ASN A 161 7.83 -41.83 -5.56
C ASN A 161 6.60 -41.71 -4.65
N ALA A 162 6.75 -42.17 -3.41
CA ALA A 162 5.71 -42.31 -2.39
C ALA A 162 4.54 -43.22 -2.76
N ALA A 163 4.66 -44.08 -3.78
CA ALA A 163 3.63 -45.07 -4.10
C ALA A 163 3.32 -45.96 -2.87
N THR A 164 2.05 -46.26 -2.66
CA THR A 164 1.59 -47.17 -1.60
C THR A 164 0.98 -48.42 -2.22
N ALA A 165 0.82 -49.47 -1.40
CA ALA A 165 0.25 -50.74 -1.83
C ALA A 165 1.00 -51.41 -3.00
N VAL A 166 2.32 -51.20 -3.11
CA VAL A 166 3.15 -51.84 -4.14
C VAL A 166 3.26 -53.34 -3.88
N SER A 167 2.99 -54.15 -4.90
CA SER A 167 3.08 -55.61 -4.79
C SER A 167 4.47 -56.08 -4.37
N ILE A 168 4.53 -57.09 -3.49
CA ILE A 168 5.82 -57.53 -2.91
C ILE A 168 6.77 -58.24 -3.89
N ASN A 169 6.27 -58.67 -5.06
CA ASN A 169 7.03 -59.29 -6.15
C ASN A 169 7.47 -58.29 -7.23
N SER A 170 7.17 -57.01 -7.07
CA SER A 170 7.47 -56.01 -8.09
C SER A 170 8.97 -55.82 -8.31
N LYS A 171 9.39 -55.82 -9.58
CA LYS A 171 10.64 -55.23 -10.04
C LYS A 171 10.55 -53.71 -9.97
N LEU A 172 11.68 -53.04 -9.76
CA LEU A 172 11.78 -51.58 -9.78
C LEU A 172 12.40 -51.15 -11.09
N THR A 173 11.90 -50.07 -11.70
CA THR A 173 12.48 -49.51 -12.92
C THR A 173 12.80 -48.02 -12.75
N ALA A 174 13.85 -47.56 -13.43
CA ALA A 174 14.21 -46.15 -13.58
C ALA A 174 14.56 -45.89 -15.05
N THR A 175 13.79 -45.03 -15.71
CA THR A 175 14.01 -44.63 -17.10
C THR A 175 14.83 -43.35 -17.13
N PHE A 176 15.84 -43.28 -17.98
CA PHE A 176 16.70 -42.11 -18.18
C PHE A 176 16.30 -41.28 -19.39
N SER A 177 16.63 -39.99 -19.38
CA SER A 177 16.37 -39.05 -20.48
C SER A 177 17.16 -39.34 -21.76
N MET A 178 18.16 -40.20 -21.67
CA MET A 178 19.04 -40.56 -22.78
C MET A 178 19.64 -41.95 -22.57
N ALA A 179 20.40 -42.41 -23.57
CA ALA A 179 21.15 -43.65 -23.46
C ALA A 179 22.30 -43.49 -22.43
N MET A 180 22.27 -44.34 -21.41
CA MET A 180 23.30 -44.50 -20.40
C MET A 180 24.40 -45.47 -20.82
N ASP A 181 25.60 -45.29 -20.27
CA ASP A 181 26.64 -46.31 -20.25
C ASP A 181 26.23 -47.43 -19.29
N SER A 182 25.85 -48.57 -19.87
CA SER A 182 25.38 -49.75 -19.15
C SER A 182 26.38 -50.27 -18.12
N SER A 183 27.69 -50.02 -18.30
CA SER A 183 28.73 -50.47 -17.36
C SER A 183 28.69 -49.72 -16.02
N THR A 184 28.12 -48.51 -16.01
CA THR A 184 27.98 -47.67 -14.80
C THR A 184 26.70 -47.95 -14.03
N ILE A 185 25.76 -48.72 -14.59
CA ILE A 185 24.48 -49.07 -13.96
C ILE A 185 24.58 -50.49 -13.40
N THR A 186 24.86 -50.58 -12.10
CA THR A 186 25.11 -51.82 -11.39
C THR A 186 24.35 -51.85 -10.07
N SER A 187 24.46 -52.93 -9.30
CA SER A 187 23.87 -53.02 -7.96
C SER A 187 24.50 -52.06 -6.93
N SER A 188 25.61 -51.39 -7.24
CA SER A 188 26.16 -50.32 -6.38
C SER A 188 25.59 -48.95 -6.70
N THR A 189 25.12 -48.74 -7.93
CA THR A 189 24.60 -47.44 -8.40
C THR A 189 23.08 -47.41 -8.49
N PHE A 190 22.41 -48.56 -8.63
CA PHE A 190 20.97 -48.71 -8.39
C PHE A 190 20.75 -49.59 -7.16
N THR A 191 20.43 -48.94 -6.04
CA THR A 191 20.29 -49.58 -4.73
C THR A 191 18.86 -49.51 -4.19
N LEU A 192 18.49 -50.48 -3.37
CA LEU A 192 17.23 -50.53 -2.65
C LEU A 192 17.50 -50.76 -1.15
N LYS A 193 16.86 -49.98 -0.28
CA LYS A 193 17.03 -50.07 1.17
C LYS A 193 15.70 -50.12 1.92
N GLN A 194 15.68 -50.90 3.00
CA GLN A 194 14.66 -50.86 4.05
C GLN A 194 15.26 -50.11 5.24
N GLY A 195 14.96 -48.82 5.37
CA GLY A 195 15.67 -47.95 6.32
C GLY A 195 17.17 -47.91 6.03
N VAL A 196 17.98 -48.52 6.90
CA VAL A 196 19.45 -48.62 6.72
C VAL A 196 19.92 -49.94 6.09
N LEU A 197 19.03 -50.94 5.99
CA LEU A 197 19.37 -52.27 5.50
C LEU A 197 19.29 -52.32 3.97
N SER A 198 20.35 -52.79 3.30
CA SER A 198 20.34 -53.01 1.86
C SER A 198 19.55 -54.26 1.48
N VAL A 199 18.71 -54.16 0.46
CA VAL A 199 18.02 -55.28 -0.17
C VAL A 199 18.88 -55.80 -1.32
N SER A 200 19.15 -57.11 -1.35
CA SER A 200 19.87 -57.72 -2.46
C SER A 200 18.97 -57.88 -3.69
N GLY A 201 19.53 -57.59 -4.87
CA GLY A 201 18.84 -57.75 -6.14
C GLY A 201 19.80 -57.67 -7.32
N ALA A 202 19.30 -58.03 -8.51
CA ALA A 202 20.04 -57.92 -9.76
C ALA A 202 19.64 -56.62 -10.48
N VAL A 203 20.62 -55.97 -11.13
CA VAL A 203 20.39 -54.76 -11.93
C VAL A 203 20.68 -55.08 -13.38
N ILE A 204 19.72 -54.78 -14.26
CA ILE A 204 19.84 -54.90 -15.71
C ILE A 204 19.51 -53.53 -16.31
N TYR A 205 20.27 -53.11 -17.31
CA TYR A 205 19.98 -51.89 -18.07
C TYR A 205 19.78 -52.22 -19.55
N SER A 206 18.68 -51.76 -20.12
CA SER A 206 18.34 -51.91 -21.54
C SER A 206 17.39 -50.79 -21.97
N ASN A 207 17.53 -50.31 -23.21
CA ASN A 207 16.62 -49.32 -23.80
C ASN A 207 16.36 -48.09 -22.91
N SER A 208 17.40 -47.50 -22.31
CA SER A 208 17.27 -46.37 -21.37
C SER A 208 16.54 -46.65 -20.06
N VAL A 209 16.27 -47.92 -19.75
CA VAL A 209 15.65 -48.33 -18.48
C VAL A 209 16.60 -49.20 -17.68
N ALA A 210 16.89 -48.79 -16.44
CA ALA A 210 17.49 -49.65 -15.43
C ALA A 210 16.39 -50.39 -14.66
N THR A 211 16.54 -51.69 -14.49
CA THR A 211 15.60 -52.56 -13.76
C THR A 211 16.33 -53.23 -12.60
N PHE A 212 15.87 -52.98 -11.39
CA PHE A 212 16.31 -53.68 -10.18
C PHE A 212 15.30 -54.78 -9.85
N THR A 213 15.74 -56.03 -9.88
CA THR A 213 14.93 -57.20 -9.51
C THR A 213 15.33 -57.66 -8.11
N PRO A 214 14.48 -57.49 -7.07
CA PRO A 214 14.74 -58.03 -5.75
C PRO A 214 14.99 -59.54 -5.81
N SER A 215 16.03 -60.01 -5.10
CA SER A 215 16.38 -61.44 -5.08
C SER A 215 15.38 -62.32 -4.33
N THR A 216 14.57 -61.71 -3.47
CA THR A 216 13.43 -62.31 -2.79
C THR A 216 12.27 -61.31 -2.78
N HIS A 217 11.05 -61.79 -2.56
CA HIS A 217 9.90 -60.93 -2.30
C HIS A 217 10.20 -59.91 -1.21
N LEU A 218 9.75 -58.68 -1.42
CA LEU A 218 9.83 -57.61 -0.44
C LEU A 218 8.91 -57.91 0.76
N ALA A 219 9.18 -57.30 1.91
CA ALA A 219 8.33 -57.44 3.08
C ALA A 219 7.01 -56.68 2.88
N VAL A 220 5.92 -57.14 3.48
CA VAL A 220 4.58 -56.52 3.39
C VAL A 220 4.49 -55.24 4.22
N ASN A 221 3.77 -54.21 3.74
CA ASN A 221 3.53 -52.93 4.44
C ASN A 221 4.81 -52.21 4.94
N VAL A 222 5.89 -52.29 4.16
CA VAL A 222 7.19 -51.72 4.51
C VAL A 222 7.55 -50.59 3.55
N LEU A 223 8.07 -49.49 4.11
CA LEU A 223 8.67 -48.40 3.36
C LEU A 223 10.08 -48.78 2.89
N TYR A 224 10.29 -48.67 1.58
CA TYR A 224 11.59 -48.82 0.94
C TYR A 224 12.05 -47.51 0.32
N THR A 225 13.37 -47.33 0.26
CA THR A 225 14.04 -46.22 -0.42
C THR A 225 14.91 -46.79 -1.52
N ALA A 226 14.65 -46.38 -2.76
CA ALA A 226 15.46 -46.71 -3.91
C ALA A 226 16.30 -45.50 -4.34
N THR A 227 17.52 -45.75 -4.81
CA THR A 227 18.46 -44.71 -5.19
C THR A 227 19.19 -45.10 -6.48
N ILE A 228 19.15 -44.20 -7.47
CA ILE A 228 20.15 -44.13 -8.53
C ILE A 228 21.21 -43.11 -8.11
N THR A 229 22.47 -43.50 -8.04
CA THR A 229 23.56 -42.59 -7.64
C THR A 229 23.99 -41.69 -8.80
N SER A 230 24.59 -40.55 -8.49
CA SER A 230 25.16 -39.62 -9.48
C SER A 230 26.35 -40.20 -10.25
N GLU A 231 26.84 -41.38 -9.86
CA GLU A 231 27.96 -42.06 -10.50
C GLU A 231 27.58 -42.71 -11.84
N VAL A 232 26.28 -42.88 -12.12
CA VAL A 232 25.83 -43.37 -13.44
C VAL A 232 26.11 -42.32 -14.52
N LYS A 233 26.57 -42.76 -15.69
CA LYS A 233 27.03 -41.90 -16.78
C LYS A 233 26.26 -42.16 -18.08
N ASN A 234 26.14 -41.14 -18.91
CA ASN A 234 25.70 -41.31 -20.30
C ASN A 234 26.82 -41.91 -21.18
N GLN A 235 26.52 -42.23 -22.44
CA GLN A 235 27.53 -42.76 -23.38
C GLN A 235 28.71 -41.81 -23.64
N ALA A 236 28.54 -40.51 -23.40
CA ALA A 236 29.61 -39.51 -23.49
C ALA A 236 30.44 -39.40 -22.18
N GLY A 237 30.14 -40.20 -21.15
CA GLY A 237 30.84 -40.18 -19.87
C GLY A 237 30.35 -39.11 -18.89
N ILE A 238 29.28 -38.38 -19.21
CA ILE A 238 28.69 -37.35 -18.35
C ILE A 238 27.82 -38.00 -17.27
N SER A 239 28.13 -37.71 -16.02
CA SER A 239 27.39 -38.18 -14.84
C SER A 239 26.07 -37.41 -14.62
N MET A 240 25.12 -38.04 -13.91
CA MET A 240 23.99 -37.28 -13.35
C MET A 240 24.48 -36.23 -12.36
N ILE A 241 23.78 -35.09 -12.29
CA ILE A 241 24.16 -34.00 -11.37
C ILE A 241 23.97 -34.41 -9.90
N ASN A 242 22.88 -35.10 -9.59
CA ASN A 242 22.50 -35.50 -8.23
C ASN A 242 22.05 -36.97 -8.21
N ASN A 243 22.13 -37.59 -7.03
CA ASN A 243 21.44 -38.85 -6.79
C ASN A 243 19.93 -38.66 -7.01
N TYR A 244 19.29 -39.63 -7.67
CA TYR A 244 17.84 -39.71 -7.75
C TYR A 244 17.33 -40.69 -6.69
N VAL A 245 16.57 -40.17 -5.72
CA VAL A 245 16.08 -40.94 -4.57
C VAL A 245 14.55 -40.92 -4.59
N TRP A 246 13.93 -42.10 -4.47
CA TRP A 246 12.49 -42.22 -4.31
C TRP A 246 12.13 -43.28 -3.27
N THR A 247 10.91 -43.20 -2.77
CA THR A 247 10.39 -44.12 -1.75
C THR A 247 9.11 -44.80 -2.22
N PHE A 248 8.77 -45.94 -1.65
CA PHE A 248 7.48 -46.59 -1.84
C PHE A 248 7.16 -47.53 -0.67
N THR A 249 5.87 -47.77 -0.42
CA THR A 249 5.38 -48.68 0.61
C THR A 249 4.73 -49.90 -0.04
N THR A 250 5.20 -51.09 0.32
CA THR A 250 4.62 -52.34 -0.17
C THR A 250 3.22 -52.60 0.39
N GLY A 251 2.41 -53.35 -0.34
CA GLY A 251 1.07 -53.77 0.05
C GLY A 251 1.03 -55.08 0.84
N SER A 252 -0.15 -55.67 0.90
CA SER A 252 -0.44 -56.86 1.70
C SER A 252 -0.05 -58.20 1.06
N GLY A 253 0.41 -58.22 -0.19
CA GLY A 253 0.73 -59.46 -0.91
C GLY A 253 1.29 -59.27 -2.32
N PRO A 254 1.56 -60.37 -3.04
CA PRO A 254 2.07 -60.34 -4.40
C PRO A 254 0.94 -60.02 -5.40
N ASP A 255 1.32 -59.45 -6.54
CA ASP A 255 0.42 -59.30 -7.68
C ASP A 255 0.27 -60.62 -8.43
N ASN A 256 -0.96 -60.99 -8.75
CA ASN A 256 -1.28 -62.16 -9.57
C ASN A 256 -2.28 -61.79 -10.68
N THR A 257 -2.51 -60.50 -10.92
CA THR A 257 -3.44 -60.01 -11.93
C THR A 257 -2.69 -59.82 -13.24
N PRO A 258 -3.08 -60.50 -14.32
CA PRO A 258 -2.44 -60.26 -15.61
C PRO A 258 -2.72 -58.86 -16.18
N PRO A 259 -1.74 -58.25 -16.87
CA PRO A 259 -1.94 -56.96 -17.51
C PRO A 259 -2.90 -57.05 -18.71
N THR A 260 -3.62 -55.96 -18.96
CA THR A 260 -4.54 -55.79 -20.09
C THR A 260 -4.25 -54.48 -20.84
N VAL A 261 -4.61 -54.39 -22.12
CA VAL A 261 -4.55 -53.14 -22.88
C VAL A 261 -5.84 -52.35 -22.64
N ILE A 262 -5.72 -51.13 -22.13
CA ILE A 262 -6.83 -50.21 -21.85
C ILE A 262 -7.20 -49.40 -23.10
N SER A 263 -6.21 -48.98 -23.90
CA SER A 263 -6.43 -48.15 -25.09
C SER A 263 -5.31 -48.26 -26.11
N THR A 264 -5.60 -47.94 -27.37
CA THR A 264 -4.60 -47.86 -28.45
C THR A 264 -4.76 -46.60 -29.28
N VAL A 265 -3.65 -46.10 -29.83
CA VAL A 265 -3.63 -45.06 -30.86
C VAL A 265 -2.84 -45.59 -32.05
N PRO A 266 -3.38 -45.68 -33.27
CA PRO A 266 -4.78 -45.44 -33.60
C PRO A 266 -5.72 -46.41 -32.86
N VAL A 267 -6.95 -45.98 -32.63
CA VAL A 267 -8.01 -46.84 -32.12
C VAL A 267 -8.30 -47.96 -33.13
N ASN A 268 -8.84 -49.09 -32.66
CA ASN A 268 -9.18 -50.19 -33.55
C ASN A 268 -10.13 -49.74 -34.67
N LEU A 269 -9.86 -50.18 -35.90
CA LEU A 269 -10.54 -49.83 -37.13
C LEU A 269 -10.43 -48.35 -37.55
N ALA A 270 -9.51 -47.57 -36.97
CA ALA A 270 -9.26 -46.21 -37.42
C ALA A 270 -8.90 -46.16 -38.92
N THR A 271 -9.45 -45.18 -39.64
CA THR A 271 -9.17 -44.93 -41.06
C THR A 271 -8.56 -43.55 -41.24
N GLY A 272 -7.78 -43.34 -42.31
CA GLY A 272 -7.19 -42.04 -42.60
C GLY A 272 -6.03 -41.68 -41.68
N VAL A 273 -5.42 -42.67 -41.03
CA VAL A 273 -4.26 -42.47 -40.14
C VAL A 273 -3.07 -41.93 -40.93
N ALA A 274 -2.37 -40.93 -40.40
CA ALA A 274 -1.20 -40.38 -41.08
C ALA A 274 -0.09 -41.43 -41.25
N ILE A 275 0.63 -41.37 -42.37
CA ILE A 275 1.63 -42.39 -42.71
C ILE A 275 2.86 -42.38 -41.78
N ASN A 276 3.12 -41.28 -41.09
CA ASN A 276 4.21 -41.08 -40.12
C ASN A 276 3.79 -41.29 -38.66
N THR A 277 2.55 -41.71 -38.39
CA THR A 277 2.09 -42.01 -37.03
C THR A 277 2.94 -43.11 -36.37
N LYS A 278 3.26 -42.95 -35.08
CA LYS A 278 3.80 -43.98 -34.19
C LYS A 278 2.66 -44.67 -33.41
N PRO A 279 2.30 -45.94 -33.68
CA PRO A 279 1.23 -46.59 -32.93
C PRO A 279 1.57 -46.80 -31.44
N THR A 280 0.59 -46.65 -30.56
CA THR A 280 0.74 -46.81 -29.11
C THR A 280 -0.29 -47.78 -28.50
N ALA A 281 0.07 -48.38 -27.37
CA ALA A 281 -0.81 -49.18 -26.53
C ALA A 281 -0.62 -48.81 -25.05
N THR A 282 -1.70 -48.53 -24.34
CA THR A 282 -1.72 -48.21 -22.90
C THR A 282 -2.18 -49.42 -22.10
N PHE A 283 -1.44 -49.82 -21.08
CA PHE A 283 -1.71 -51.00 -20.25
C PHE A 283 -2.42 -50.66 -18.93
N SER A 284 -3.04 -51.66 -18.30
CA SER A 284 -3.73 -51.55 -17.01
C SER A 284 -2.83 -51.37 -15.80
N GLU A 285 -1.56 -51.67 -15.97
CA GLU A 285 -0.53 -51.62 -14.95
C GLU A 285 0.85 -51.47 -15.58
N ALA A 286 1.88 -51.37 -14.75
CA ALA A 286 3.24 -51.22 -15.21
C ALA A 286 3.77 -52.54 -15.81
N MET A 287 4.12 -52.50 -17.09
CA MET A 287 4.78 -53.58 -17.81
C MET A 287 6.27 -53.68 -17.48
N ASP A 288 6.82 -54.89 -17.52
CA ASP A 288 8.27 -55.10 -17.55
C ASP A 288 8.82 -54.63 -18.90
N PRO A 289 9.61 -53.54 -18.95
CA PRO A 289 10.09 -52.97 -20.21
C PRO A 289 11.00 -53.92 -20.99
N LEU A 290 11.56 -54.96 -20.36
CA LEU A 290 12.36 -55.98 -21.04
C LEU A 290 11.50 -56.96 -21.86
N THR A 291 10.22 -57.07 -21.54
CA THR A 291 9.27 -57.94 -22.25
C THR A 291 8.47 -57.19 -23.31
N ILE A 292 8.48 -55.86 -23.30
CA ILE A 292 7.84 -55.00 -24.31
C ILE A 292 8.87 -54.62 -25.38
N THR A 293 8.91 -55.40 -26.46
CA THR A 293 9.94 -55.32 -27.51
C THR A 293 9.28 -55.39 -28.89
N PRO A 294 10.02 -55.18 -30.00
CA PRO A 294 9.48 -55.42 -31.35
C PRO A 294 9.00 -56.85 -31.60
N ALA A 295 9.33 -57.82 -30.74
CA ALA A 295 8.81 -59.20 -30.82
C ALA A 295 7.45 -59.36 -30.14
N THR A 296 7.10 -58.50 -29.19
CA THR A 296 5.84 -58.56 -28.42
C THR A 296 4.87 -57.45 -28.76
N PHE A 297 5.33 -56.31 -29.30
CA PHE A 297 4.51 -55.31 -29.97
C PHE A 297 4.88 -55.29 -31.46
N THR A 298 4.04 -55.95 -32.27
CA THR A 298 4.26 -56.15 -33.70
C THR A 298 3.26 -55.39 -34.55
N ILE A 299 3.66 -54.94 -35.73
CA ILE A 299 2.79 -54.38 -36.76
C ILE A 299 2.95 -55.21 -38.04
N MET A 300 1.85 -55.60 -38.67
CA MET A 300 1.82 -56.39 -39.91
C MET A 300 0.98 -55.72 -41.00
N GLN A 301 1.49 -55.73 -42.24
CA GLN A 301 0.75 -55.45 -43.46
C GLN A 301 0.33 -56.78 -44.10
N GLY A 302 -0.88 -57.26 -43.80
CA GLY A 302 -1.27 -58.64 -44.13
C GLY A 302 -0.33 -59.62 -43.43
N THR A 303 0.48 -60.36 -44.18
CA THR A 303 1.47 -61.31 -43.63
C THR A 303 2.89 -60.74 -43.52
N LEU A 304 3.13 -59.50 -43.97
CA LEU A 304 4.44 -58.86 -43.95
C LEU A 304 4.65 -58.09 -42.64
N SER A 305 5.72 -58.36 -41.91
CA SER A 305 6.08 -57.59 -40.71
C SER A 305 6.62 -56.21 -41.09
N VAL A 306 6.15 -55.18 -40.41
CA VAL A 306 6.75 -53.84 -40.48
C VAL A 306 7.90 -53.76 -39.49
N SER A 307 9.09 -53.41 -39.95
CA SER A 307 10.23 -53.18 -39.08
C SER A 307 10.10 -51.87 -38.32
N GLY A 308 10.43 -51.88 -37.04
CA GLY A 308 10.41 -50.70 -36.18
C GLY A 308 11.07 -50.98 -34.84
N SER A 309 11.12 -49.95 -34.01
CA SER A 309 11.55 -50.04 -32.61
C SER A 309 10.37 -49.85 -31.68
N VAL A 310 10.46 -50.41 -30.47
CA VAL A 310 9.45 -50.23 -29.42
C VAL A 310 10.10 -49.51 -28.24
N THR A 311 9.45 -48.46 -27.78
CA THR A 311 9.77 -47.78 -26.53
C THR A 311 8.62 -47.96 -25.55
N TYR A 312 8.92 -47.91 -24.25
CA TYR A 312 7.92 -48.05 -23.20
C TYR A 312 8.21 -47.07 -22.06
N VAL A 313 7.24 -46.22 -21.72
CA VAL A 313 7.32 -45.25 -20.63
C VAL A 313 5.99 -45.17 -19.88
N GLY A 314 6.07 -45.14 -18.55
CA GLY A 314 4.89 -45.17 -17.69
C GLY A 314 4.13 -46.48 -17.86
N THR A 315 2.98 -46.42 -18.54
CA THR A 315 2.13 -47.55 -18.95
C THR A 315 1.88 -47.61 -20.45
N VAL A 316 2.65 -46.85 -21.25
CA VAL A 316 2.43 -46.72 -22.69
C VAL A 316 3.61 -47.29 -23.46
N ALA A 317 3.34 -48.26 -24.34
CA ALA A 317 4.28 -48.72 -25.36
C ALA A 317 4.05 -47.97 -26.66
N THR A 318 5.13 -47.53 -27.33
CA THR A 318 5.10 -46.83 -28.61
C THR A 318 5.93 -47.60 -29.63
N PHE A 319 5.33 -47.98 -30.75
CA PHE A 319 6.01 -48.55 -31.90
C PHE A 319 6.40 -47.44 -32.87
N LYS A 320 7.71 -47.22 -33.06
CA LYS A 320 8.23 -46.31 -34.08
C LYS A 320 8.61 -47.10 -35.33
N PRO A 321 7.86 -47.00 -36.43
CA PRO A 321 8.23 -47.67 -37.67
C PRO A 321 9.54 -47.10 -38.21
N LEU A 322 10.38 -47.96 -38.81
CA LEU A 322 11.67 -47.53 -39.37
C LEU A 322 11.50 -46.65 -40.62
N THR A 323 10.44 -46.90 -41.37
CA THR A 323 9.99 -46.12 -42.52
C THR A 323 8.51 -45.82 -42.37
N ASN A 324 8.06 -44.67 -42.87
CA ASN A 324 6.63 -44.34 -42.90
C ASN A 324 5.81 -45.50 -43.49
N PHE A 325 4.60 -45.68 -42.97
CA PHE A 325 3.64 -46.64 -43.50
C PHE A 325 3.28 -46.30 -44.95
N ALA A 326 2.83 -47.28 -45.72
CA ALA A 326 2.30 -47.06 -47.05
C ALA A 326 0.94 -46.37 -46.96
N ALA A 327 0.61 -45.49 -47.91
CA ALA A 327 -0.68 -44.80 -47.97
C ALA A 327 -1.84 -45.77 -48.26
N ASN A 328 -3.04 -45.44 -47.80
CA ASN A 328 -4.29 -46.20 -48.03
C ASN A 328 -4.17 -47.71 -47.74
N THR A 329 -3.41 -48.08 -46.72
CA THR A 329 -3.03 -49.46 -46.42
C THR A 329 -3.50 -49.85 -45.03
N THR A 330 -4.09 -51.05 -44.91
CA THR A 330 -4.48 -51.62 -43.62
C THR A 330 -3.33 -52.35 -42.94
N TYR A 331 -3.12 -52.04 -41.67
CA TYR A 331 -2.15 -52.65 -40.79
C TYR A 331 -2.85 -53.34 -39.62
N THR A 332 -2.27 -54.45 -39.16
CA THR A 332 -2.68 -55.17 -37.95
C THR A 332 -1.59 -55.04 -36.91
N ALA A 333 -1.92 -54.47 -35.77
CA ALA A 333 -1.05 -54.35 -34.64
C ALA A 333 -1.40 -55.42 -33.59
N THR A 334 -0.38 -55.97 -32.93
CA THR A 334 -0.57 -57.02 -31.91
C THR A 334 0.37 -56.81 -30.74
N ILE A 335 -0.21 -56.78 -29.53
CA ILE A 335 0.53 -57.09 -28.30
C ILE A 335 0.37 -58.58 -28.00
N THR A 336 1.47 -59.31 -27.90
CA THR A 336 1.44 -60.76 -27.69
C THR A 336 1.39 -61.14 -26.21
N THR A 337 1.05 -62.41 -25.91
CA THR A 337 1.14 -62.97 -24.56
C THR A 337 2.57 -63.08 -24.00
N GLY A 338 3.59 -62.67 -24.76
CA GLY A 338 4.97 -62.57 -24.25
C GLY A 338 5.25 -61.29 -23.47
N ALA A 339 4.30 -60.33 -23.46
CA ALA A 339 4.36 -59.13 -22.64
C ALA A 339 3.96 -59.46 -21.19
N GLU A 340 4.82 -59.08 -20.23
CA GLU A 340 4.64 -59.32 -18.80
C GLU A 340 4.62 -58.01 -18.01
N ASP A 341 3.91 -58.00 -16.88
CA ASP A 341 4.00 -56.92 -15.91
C ASP A 341 5.31 -56.97 -15.08
N VAL A 342 5.57 -55.91 -14.32
CA VAL A 342 6.72 -55.84 -13.40
C VAL A 342 6.66 -56.85 -12.24
N ALA A 343 5.53 -57.51 -12.02
CA ALA A 343 5.34 -58.59 -11.06
C ALA A 343 5.54 -60.00 -11.69
N GLY A 344 5.75 -60.05 -13.02
CA GLY A 344 5.98 -61.26 -13.81
C GLY A 344 4.73 -61.96 -14.34
N ASN A 345 3.55 -61.32 -14.33
CA ASN A 345 2.35 -61.91 -14.93
C ASN A 345 2.28 -61.58 -16.42
N ALA A 346 2.16 -62.62 -17.26
CA ALA A 346 1.99 -62.48 -18.70
C ALA A 346 0.54 -62.13 -19.09
N MET A 347 0.36 -61.39 -20.19
CA MET A 347 -0.98 -61.16 -20.75
C MET A 347 -1.71 -62.48 -21.03
N THR A 348 -3.01 -62.54 -20.70
CA THR A 348 -3.83 -63.77 -20.86
C THR A 348 -4.11 -64.15 -22.30
N SER A 349 -4.15 -63.19 -23.21
CA SER A 349 -4.37 -63.38 -24.65
C SER A 349 -3.71 -62.26 -25.45
N ASN A 350 -3.38 -62.53 -26.72
CA ASN A 350 -2.94 -61.48 -27.63
C ASN A 350 -4.00 -60.38 -27.75
N TYR A 351 -3.58 -59.13 -27.67
CA TYR A 351 -4.43 -57.98 -27.98
C TYR A 351 -4.17 -57.54 -29.43
N VAL A 352 -5.20 -57.64 -30.28
CA VAL A 352 -5.08 -57.39 -31.73
C VAL A 352 -6.00 -56.24 -32.12
N TRP A 353 -5.46 -55.27 -32.85
CA TRP A 353 -6.25 -54.20 -33.46
C TRP A 353 -5.76 -53.89 -34.87
N THR A 354 -6.61 -53.24 -35.66
CA THR A 354 -6.29 -52.85 -37.04
C THR A 354 -6.48 -51.36 -37.23
N PHE A 355 -5.78 -50.80 -38.21
CA PHE A 355 -5.98 -49.41 -38.66
C PHE A 355 -5.61 -49.28 -40.14
N SER A 356 -6.15 -48.29 -40.82
CA SER A 356 -5.84 -48.00 -42.23
C SER A 356 -5.31 -46.58 -42.38
N THR A 357 -4.19 -46.45 -43.08
CA THR A 357 -3.56 -45.15 -43.34
C THR A 357 -4.32 -44.34 -44.38
N GLY A 358 -4.16 -43.01 -44.33
CA GLY A 358 -4.66 -42.06 -45.31
C GLY A 358 -3.68 -41.81 -46.47
N THR A 359 -3.80 -40.65 -47.10
CA THR A 359 -3.05 -40.29 -48.32
C THR A 359 -1.70 -39.63 -48.08
N GLY A 360 -1.40 -39.15 -46.87
CA GLY A 360 -0.21 -38.35 -46.59
C GLY A 360 0.27 -38.39 -45.15
N SER A 361 1.38 -37.70 -44.88
CA SER A 361 1.92 -37.45 -43.55
C SER A 361 1.13 -36.36 -42.84
N ASP A 362 1.18 -36.38 -41.51
CA ASP A 362 0.81 -35.24 -40.70
C ASP A 362 1.99 -34.29 -40.58
N GLU A 363 1.76 -33.03 -40.92
CA GLU A 363 2.72 -31.93 -40.85
C GLU A 363 2.21 -30.79 -39.95
N THR A 364 1.11 -31.02 -39.22
CA THR A 364 0.47 -30.01 -38.38
C THR A 364 1.13 -30.01 -37.01
N PRO A 365 1.71 -28.90 -36.54
CA PRO A 365 2.24 -28.83 -35.20
C PRO A 365 1.14 -28.92 -34.12
N PRO A 366 1.40 -29.62 -33.01
CA PRO A 366 0.46 -29.65 -31.89
C PRO A 366 0.35 -28.29 -31.21
N THR A 367 -0.80 -28.03 -30.59
CA THR A 367 -1.08 -26.82 -29.80
C THR A 367 -1.73 -27.17 -28.46
N VAL A 368 -1.67 -26.27 -27.48
CA VAL A 368 -2.40 -26.41 -26.22
C VAL A 368 -3.80 -25.80 -26.38
N ILE A 369 -4.84 -26.60 -26.21
CA ILE A 369 -6.25 -26.19 -26.27
C ILE A 369 -6.70 -25.53 -24.97
N SER A 370 -6.29 -26.07 -23.82
CA SER A 370 -6.73 -25.58 -22.51
C SER A 370 -5.76 -25.93 -21.39
N THR A 371 -5.76 -25.14 -20.31
CA THR A 371 -4.99 -25.40 -19.09
C THR A 371 -5.85 -25.32 -17.83
N VAL A 372 -5.49 -26.11 -16.82
CA VAL A 372 -6.02 -25.98 -15.45
C VAL A 372 -4.83 -25.83 -14.50
N PRO A 373 -4.70 -24.77 -13.69
CA PRO A 373 -5.56 -23.59 -13.70
C PRO A 373 -5.54 -22.86 -15.05
N ALA A 374 -6.63 -22.14 -15.33
CA ALA A 374 -6.67 -21.23 -16.47
C ALA A 374 -5.58 -20.15 -16.31
N ASN A 375 -5.11 -19.61 -17.43
CA ASN A 375 -4.13 -18.51 -17.40
C ASN A 375 -4.68 -17.32 -16.59
N LEU A 376 -3.84 -16.76 -15.72
CA LEU A 376 -4.15 -15.69 -14.76
C LEU A 376 -5.20 -16.06 -13.70
N ALA A 377 -5.52 -17.34 -13.50
CA ALA A 377 -6.41 -17.75 -12.42
C ALA A 377 -5.87 -17.30 -11.05
N THR A 378 -6.75 -16.83 -10.18
CA THR A 378 -6.43 -16.42 -8.80
C THR A 378 -7.18 -17.29 -7.81
N GLY A 379 -6.71 -17.34 -6.55
CA GLY A 379 -7.34 -18.16 -5.51
C GLY A 379 -7.18 -19.66 -5.73
N VAL A 380 -6.22 -20.08 -6.55
CA VAL A 380 -5.99 -21.50 -6.87
C VAL A 380 -5.55 -22.27 -5.63
N ALA A 381 -6.14 -23.44 -5.38
CA ALA A 381 -5.79 -24.25 -4.22
C ALA A 381 -4.30 -24.66 -4.22
N ILE A 382 -3.68 -24.67 -3.04
CA ILE A 382 -2.23 -24.92 -2.90
C ILE A 382 -1.80 -26.37 -3.27
N ASN A 383 -2.72 -27.32 -3.27
CA ASN A 383 -2.52 -28.72 -3.66
C ASN A 383 -2.97 -29.02 -5.11
N THR A 384 -3.22 -27.99 -5.93
CA THR A 384 -3.61 -28.21 -7.33
C THR A 384 -2.48 -28.89 -8.12
N LYS A 385 -2.85 -29.66 -9.15
CA LYS A 385 -1.92 -30.20 -10.15
C LYS A 385 -2.14 -29.49 -11.48
N PRO A 386 -1.19 -28.65 -11.96
CA PRO A 386 -1.34 -27.99 -13.24
C PRO A 386 -1.47 -28.98 -14.41
N THR A 387 -2.36 -28.72 -15.37
CA THR A 387 -2.59 -29.54 -16.56
C THR A 387 -2.60 -28.71 -17.84
N ALA A 388 -2.25 -29.36 -18.95
CA ALA A 388 -2.37 -28.83 -20.31
C ALA A 388 -3.02 -29.89 -21.21
N THR A 389 -4.07 -29.52 -21.94
CA THR A 389 -4.75 -30.37 -22.94
C THR A 389 -4.27 -29.99 -24.33
N PHE A 390 -3.83 -30.96 -25.13
CA PHE A 390 -3.29 -30.74 -26.47
C PHE A 390 -4.34 -30.92 -27.58
N SER A 391 -4.05 -30.38 -28.77
CA SER A 391 -4.90 -30.51 -29.98
C SER A 391 -4.95 -31.90 -30.56
N GLU A 392 -3.98 -32.73 -30.21
CA GLU A 392 -3.81 -34.07 -30.72
C GLU A 392 -2.99 -34.93 -29.76
N VAL A 393 -2.87 -36.22 -30.09
CA VAL A 393 -2.12 -37.17 -29.26
C VAL A 393 -0.63 -36.92 -29.40
N MET A 394 0.00 -36.66 -28.27
CA MET A 394 1.42 -36.34 -28.14
C MET A 394 2.26 -37.61 -28.01
N ASP A 395 3.53 -37.53 -28.40
CA ASP A 395 4.53 -38.55 -28.06
C ASP A 395 4.86 -38.43 -26.56
N PRO A 396 4.45 -39.41 -25.72
CA PRO A 396 4.63 -39.31 -24.27
C PRO A 396 6.11 -39.20 -23.86
N MET A 397 7.04 -39.63 -24.70
CA MET A 397 8.49 -39.52 -24.46
C MET A 397 8.98 -38.08 -24.40
N THR A 398 8.29 -37.19 -25.10
CA THR A 398 8.69 -35.78 -25.22
C THR A 398 8.06 -34.90 -24.14
N ILE A 399 7.07 -35.42 -23.41
CA ILE A 399 6.39 -34.73 -22.31
C ILE A 399 7.02 -35.16 -20.98
N THR A 400 7.96 -34.36 -20.50
CA THR A 400 8.79 -34.65 -19.32
C THR A 400 8.87 -33.43 -18.41
N PRO A 401 9.42 -33.53 -17.20
CA PRO A 401 9.64 -32.37 -16.33
C PRO A 401 10.53 -31.26 -16.93
N SER A 402 11.28 -31.51 -18.02
CA SER A 402 12.04 -30.46 -18.72
C SER A 402 11.22 -29.74 -19.79
N THR A 403 10.13 -30.35 -20.27
CA THR A 403 9.26 -29.79 -21.32
C THR A 403 7.92 -29.32 -20.80
N PHE A 404 7.47 -29.81 -19.64
CA PHE A 404 6.40 -29.22 -18.83
C PHE A 404 6.97 -28.77 -17.48
N THR A 405 7.27 -27.48 -17.40
CA THR A 405 7.92 -26.86 -16.23
C THR A 405 6.97 -25.95 -15.47
N VAL A 406 7.17 -25.80 -14.17
CA VAL A 406 6.47 -24.83 -13.31
C VAL A 406 7.52 -24.05 -12.53
N LYS A 407 7.38 -22.72 -12.44
CA LYS A 407 8.33 -21.82 -11.78
C LYS A 407 7.66 -20.87 -10.80
N GLN A 408 8.35 -20.55 -9.72
CA GLN A 408 8.11 -19.39 -8.86
C GLN A 408 9.15 -18.32 -9.18
N GLY A 409 8.76 -17.26 -9.89
CA GLY A 409 9.74 -16.34 -10.48
C GLY A 409 10.72 -17.10 -11.38
N ASN A 410 12.00 -17.13 -11.02
CA ASN A 410 13.04 -17.85 -11.77
C ASN A 410 13.35 -19.27 -11.22
N LEU A 411 12.78 -19.66 -10.08
CA LEU A 411 13.03 -20.97 -9.46
C LEU A 411 12.08 -22.03 -10.03
N PHE A 412 12.63 -23.16 -10.49
CA PHE A 412 11.83 -24.32 -10.88
C PHE A 412 11.25 -25.01 -9.66
N ILE A 413 9.98 -25.37 -9.75
CA ILE A 413 9.29 -26.22 -8.79
C ILE A 413 9.55 -27.67 -9.16
N SER A 414 9.99 -28.47 -8.21
CA SER A 414 10.15 -29.90 -8.40
C SER A 414 8.80 -30.59 -8.48
N GLY A 415 8.66 -31.51 -9.43
CA GLY A 415 7.44 -32.27 -9.66
C GLY A 415 7.68 -33.39 -10.66
N SER A 416 6.70 -34.27 -10.78
CA SER A 416 6.62 -35.26 -11.85
C SER A 416 5.64 -34.81 -12.93
N VAL A 417 5.79 -35.34 -14.13
CA VAL A 417 4.86 -35.10 -15.24
C VAL A 417 4.29 -36.43 -15.69
N THR A 418 2.98 -36.46 -15.94
CA THR A 418 2.26 -37.60 -16.50
C THR A 418 1.50 -37.14 -17.74
N TYR A 419 1.26 -38.03 -18.69
CA TYR A 419 0.48 -37.74 -19.89
C TYR A 419 -0.48 -38.88 -20.18
N VAL A 420 -1.78 -38.59 -20.28
CA VAL A 420 -2.83 -39.57 -20.56
C VAL A 420 -3.87 -38.98 -21.49
N GLY A 421 -4.21 -39.72 -22.56
CA GLY A 421 -5.15 -39.25 -23.57
C GLY A 421 -4.60 -38.02 -24.30
N LEU A 422 -5.15 -36.85 -23.99
CA LEU A 422 -4.70 -35.56 -24.53
C LEU A 422 -4.13 -34.62 -23.44
N VAL A 423 -4.06 -35.06 -22.18
CA VAL A 423 -3.79 -34.20 -21.03
C VAL A 423 -2.44 -34.54 -20.42
N ALA A 424 -1.55 -33.54 -20.34
CA ALA A 424 -0.37 -33.60 -19.50
C ALA A 424 -0.68 -33.00 -18.13
N THR A 425 -0.21 -33.63 -17.06
CA THR A 425 -0.42 -33.23 -15.66
C THR A 425 0.93 -33.13 -14.95
N PHE A 426 1.24 -31.95 -14.42
CA PHE A 426 2.37 -31.71 -13.53
C PHE A 426 1.91 -31.92 -12.08
N THR A 427 2.55 -32.86 -11.38
CA THR A 427 2.31 -33.12 -9.95
C THR A 427 3.47 -32.57 -9.14
N PRO A 428 3.29 -31.46 -8.39
CA PRO A 428 4.36 -30.91 -7.57
C PRO A 428 4.72 -31.86 -6.43
N THR A 429 6.00 -31.92 -6.04
CA THR A 429 6.45 -32.79 -4.92
C THR A 429 5.97 -32.32 -3.55
N THR A 430 5.63 -31.04 -3.43
CA THR A 430 5.10 -30.39 -2.23
C THR A 430 4.01 -29.42 -2.65
N ASN A 431 3.04 -29.16 -1.77
CA ASN A 431 2.04 -28.11 -2.03
C ASN A 431 2.72 -26.78 -2.37
N PHE A 432 2.10 -26.04 -3.28
CA PHE A 432 2.51 -24.69 -3.61
C PHE A 432 2.40 -23.76 -2.40
N ILE A 433 3.19 -22.69 -2.40
CA ILE A 433 3.14 -21.65 -1.37
C ILE A 433 1.88 -20.82 -1.61
N ALA A 434 1.21 -20.39 -0.54
CA ALA A 434 0.01 -19.56 -0.61
C ALA A 434 0.28 -18.16 -1.21
N ASN A 435 -0.75 -17.54 -1.81
CA ASN A 435 -0.73 -16.18 -2.37
C ASN A 435 0.46 -15.90 -3.31
N THR A 436 0.89 -16.92 -4.06
CA THR A 436 2.13 -16.88 -4.85
C THR A 436 1.80 -17.08 -6.33
N VAL A 437 2.44 -16.28 -7.17
CA VAL A 437 2.35 -16.41 -8.63
C VAL A 437 3.30 -17.50 -9.11
N TYR A 438 2.76 -18.45 -9.86
CA TYR A 438 3.50 -19.49 -10.56
C TYR A 438 3.36 -19.33 -12.08
N THR A 439 4.43 -19.64 -12.79
CA THR A 439 4.48 -19.68 -14.26
C THR A 439 4.69 -21.10 -14.70
N ALA A 440 3.75 -21.66 -15.44
CA ALA A 440 3.87 -22.97 -16.07
C ALA A 440 4.18 -22.80 -17.57
N THR A 441 4.92 -23.75 -18.13
CA THR A 441 5.37 -23.70 -19.53
C THR A 441 5.41 -25.09 -20.14
N ILE A 442 4.72 -25.25 -21.28
CA ILE A 442 5.00 -26.32 -22.24
C ILE A 442 6.00 -25.77 -23.26
N THR A 443 7.14 -26.43 -23.43
CA THR A 443 8.18 -25.96 -24.35
C THR A 443 7.97 -26.49 -25.78
N THR A 444 8.68 -25.92 -26.75
CA THR A 444 8.77 -26.44 -28.13
C THR A 444 9.46 -27.82 -28.23
N GLY A 445 9.91 -28.40 -27.11
CA GLY A 445 10.51 -29.73 -27.09
C GLY A 445 9.50 -30.88 -27.06
N VAL A 446 8.20 -30.60 -26.93
CA VAL A 446 7.16 -31.63 -27.05
C VAL A 446 6.80 -31.86 -28.52
N GLU A 447 6.62 -33.13 -28.90
CA GLU A 447 6.26 -33.56 -30.25
C GLU A 447 4.99 -34.42 -30.25
N ASP A 448 4.26 -34.42 -31.36
CA ASP A 448 3.17 -35.36 -31.60
C ASP A 448 3.67 -36.78 -32.00
N LEU A 449 2.73 -37.71 -32.18
CA LEU A 449 3.05 -39.07 -32.66
C LEU A 449 3.57 -39.11 -34.12
N ALA A 450 3.44 -38.02 -34.87
CA ALA A 450 3.95 -37.85 -36.22
C ALA A 450 5.37 -37.23 -36.28
N GLY A 451 5.86 -36.73 -35.14
CA GLY A 451 7.16 -36.07 -34.99
C GLY A 451 7.14 -34.56 -35.20
N ASN A 452 5.98 -33.90 -35.22
CA ASN A 452 5.90 -32.45 -35.31
C ASN A 452 6.03 -31.83 -33.92
N ALA A 453 6.99 -30.91 -33.76
CA ALA A 453 7.20 -30.17 -32.52
C ALA A 453 6.25 -28.97 -32.43
N MET A 454 5.89 -28.56 -31.20
CA MET A 454 5.18 -27.29 -31.01
C MET A 454 5.96 -26.11 -31.59
N GLU A 455 5.28 -25.20 -32.32
CA GLU A 455 5.94 -24.04 -32.94
C GLU A 455 6.50 -23.03 -31.93
N THR A 456 5.79 -22.84 -30.81
CA THR A 456 6.15 -21.86 -29.77
C THR A 456 5.87 -22.43 -28.38
N ASN A 457 6.66 -22.02 -27.39
CA ASN A 457 6.36 -22.31 -25.99
C ASN A 457 4.96 -21.80 -25.62
N TYR A 458 4.18 -22.64 -24.95
CA TYR A 458 2.92 -22.21 -24.35
C TYR A 458 3.15 -21.88 -22.88
N VAL A 459 3.00 -20.60 -22.52
CA VAL A 459 3.26 -20.08 -21.17
C VAL A 459 1.98 -19.57 -20.55
N TRP A 460 1.69 -19.98 -19.32
CA TRP A 460 0.58 -19.46 -18.54
C TRP A 460 0.97 -19.24 -17.08
N THR A 461 0.27 -18.35 -16.40
CA THR A 461 0.49 -18.07 -14.99
C THR A 461 -0.77 -18.34 -14.16
N PHE A 462 -0.60 -18.56 -12.86
CA PHE A 462 -1.69 -18.65 -11.91
C PHE A 462 -1.22 -18.20 -10.51
N THR A 463 -2.15 -17.72 -9.70
CA THR A 463 -1.89 -17.26 -8.33
C THR A 463 -2.63 -18.15 -7.35
N THR A 464 -1.87 -18.76 -6.43
CA THR A 464 -2.45 -19.59 -5.38
C THR A 464 -3.24 -18.76 -4.36
N GLY A 465 -4.27 -19.35 -3.78
CA GLY A 465 -4.97 -18.84 -2.60
C GLY A 465 -4.27 -19.25 -1.31
N THR A 466 -5.03 -19.32 -0.21
CA THR A 466 -4.49 -19.61 1.13
C THR A 466 -4.66 -21.05 1.58
N SER A 467 -5.55 -21.81 0.94
CA SER A 467 -6.01 -23.11 1.45
C SER A 467 -5.93 -24.22 0.41
N PRO A 468 -5.75 -25.48 0.83
CA PRO A 468 -5.89 -26.63 -0.06
C PRO A 468 -7.36 -26.86 -0.40
N ASP A 469 -7.60 -27.49 -1.55
CA ASP A 469 -8.91 -28.01 -1.91
C ASP A 469 -9.15 -29.33 -1.20
N ILE A 470 -10.29 -29.42 -0.53
CA ILE A 470 -10.76 -30.56 0.24
C ILE A 470 -12.20 -30.95 -0.14
N ILE A 471 -12.77 -30.33 -1.18
CA ILE A 471 -14.14 -30.56 -1.60
C ILE A 471 -14.14 -31.72 -2.59
N PRO A 472 -14.85 -32.82 -2.32
CA PRO A 472 -14.96 -33.91 -3.28
C PRO A 472 -15.70 -33.52 -4.56
N PRO A 473 -15.29 -34.05 -5.73
CA PRO A 473 -15.98 -33.79 -6.99
C PRO A 473 -17.36 -34.47 -7.04
N THR A 474 -18.27 -33.89 -7.83
CA THR A 474 -19.62 -34.41 -8.08
C THR A 474 -19.94 -34.44 -9.58
N VAL A 475 -20.91 -35.26 -9.99
CA VAL A 475 -21.44 -35.25 -11.37
C VAL A 475 -22.61 -34.26 -11.44
N ILE A 476 -22.51 -33.25 -12.29
CA ILE A 476 -23.52 -32.21 -12.52
C ILE A 476 -24.60 -32.69 -13.49
N SER A 477 -24.22 -33.41 -14.55
CA SER A 477 -25.17 -33.86 -15.58
C SER A 477 -24.66 -35.08 -16.34
N THR A 478 -25.58 -35.81 -16.98
CA THR A 478 -25.26 -36.93 -17.87
C THR A 478 -26.02 -36.85 -19.19
N VAL A 479 -25.40 -37.38 -20.25
CA VAL A 479 -26.04 -37.63 -21.54
C VAL A 479 -25.91 -39.12 -21.84
N PRO A 480 -27.00 -39.85 -22.09
CA PRO A 480 -28.38 -39.43 -21.88
C PRO A 480 -28.66 -39.06 -20.43
N ALA A 481 -29.72 -38.28 -20.21
CA ALA A 481 -30.24 -38.03 -18.88
C ALA A 481 -30.65 -39.35 -18.22
N ASN A 482 -30.58 -39.41 -16.88
CA ASN A 482 -31.00 -40.60 -16.14
C ASN A 482 -32.47 -40.94 -16.46
N LEU A 483 -32.73 -42.22 -16.72
CA LEU A 483 -34.00 -42.79 -17.14
C LEU A 483 -34.48 -42.36 -18.54
N ALA A 484 -33.63 -41.78 -19.38
CA ALA A 484 -33.98 -41.48 -20.77
C ALA A 484 -34.42 -42.74 -21.52
N THR A 485 -35.42 -42.61 -22.39
CA THR A 485 -35.93 -43.69 -23.25
C THR A 485 -35.87 -43.26 -24.71
N GLY A 486 -35.84 -44.22 -25.64
CA GLY A 486 -35.76 -43.90 -27.07
C GLY A 486 -34.38 -43.41 -27.53
N VAL A 487 -33.34 -43.62 -26.71
CA VAL A 487 -31.97 -43.17 -26.98
C VAL A 487 -31.40 -43.86 -28.22
N GLU A 488 -30.67 -43.13 -29.03
CA GLU A 488 -30.12 -43.59 -30.28
C GLU A 488 -29.02 -44.64 -30.09
N LEU A 489 -28.92 -45.59 -31.03
CA LEU A 489 -28.06 -46.76 -30.86
C LEU A 489 -26.56 -46.45 -30.90
N ASN A 490 -26.17 -45.32 -31.50
CA ASN A 490 -24.79 -44.84 -31.62
C ASN A 490 -24.43 -43.76 -30.58
N ILE A 491 -25.25 -43.58 -29.54
CA ILE A 491 -24.93 -42.63 -28.46
C ILE A 491 -23.61 -43.00 -27.77
N LYS A 492 -22.84 -41.98 -27.37
CA LYS A 492 -21.69 -42.11 -26.48
C LYS A 492 -22.05 -41.53 -25.12
N PRO A 493 -22.37 -42.35 -24.10
CA PRO A 493 -22.78 -41.83 -22.81
C PRO A 493 -21.70 -40.95 -22.19
N SER A 494 -22.06 -39.80 -21.62
CA SER A 494 -21.13 -38.86 -21.01
C SER A 494 -21.62 -38.32 -19.68
N ALA A 495 -20.69 -37.84 -18.86
CA ALA A 495 -20.94 -37.20 -17.58
C ALA A 495 -20.08 -35.95 -17.42
N THR A 496 -20.69 -34.86 -16.92
CA THR A 496 -20.03 -33.59 -16.63
C THR A 496 -19.78 -33.48 -15.12
N PHE A 497 -18.56 -33.21 -14.70
CA PHE A 497 -18.17 -33.07 -13.30
C PHE A 497 -18.25 -31.61 -12.81
N SER A 498 -18.25 -31.41 -11.49
CA SER A 498 -18.25 -30.08 -10.84
C SER A 498 -16.94 -29.32 -10.98
N GLU A 499 -15.87 -30.01 -11.33
CA GLU A 499 -14.52 -29.48 -11.40
C GLU A 499 -13.64 -30.36 -12.30
N ALA A 500 -12.39 -29.92 -12.50
CA ALA A 500 -11.42 -30.67 -13.27
C ALA A 500 -10.92 -31.91 -12.50
N MET A 501 -11.09 -33.06 -13.12
CA MET A 501 -10.71 -34.36 -12.60
C MET A 501 -9.28 -34.74 -12.98
N ASP A 502 -8.65 -35.59 -12.16
CA ASP A 502 -7.38 -36.25 -12.49
C ASP A 502 -7.63 -37.31 -13.58
N PRO A 503 -7.17 -37.10 -14.83
CA PRO A 503 -7.47 -37.99 -15.95
C PRO A 503 -6.98 -39.42 -15.74
N LEU A 504 -5.95 -39.63 -14.90
CA LEU A 504 -5.43 -40.98 -14.57
C LEU A 504 -6.49 -41.83 -13.87
N THR A 505 -7.41 -41.19 -13.15
CA THR A 505 -8.42 -41.87 -12.35
C THR A 505 -9.72 -42.12 -13.13
N ILE A 506 -9.87 -41.54 -14.33
CA ILE A 506 -11.04 -41.73 -15.21
C ILE A 506 -10.66 -42.68 -16.35
N ASN A 507 -11.04 -43.94 -16.19
CA ASN A 507 -10.68 -45.01 -17.12
C ASN A 507 -11.81 -46.07 -17.17
N PRO A 508 -11.72 -47.10 -18.03
CA PRO A 508 -12.77 -48.11 -18.15
C PRO A 508 -13.07 -48.92 -16.87
N LEU A 509 -12.23 -48.88 -15.83
CA LEU A 509 -12.52 -49.51 -14.53
C LEU A 509 -13.37 -48.61 -13.64
N THR A 510 -13.22 -47.30 -13.76
CA THR A 510 -13.93 -46.31 -12.93
C THR A 510 -15.15 -45.72 -13.62
N TYR A 511 -15.20 -45.71 -14.95
CA TYR A 511 -16.39 -45.40 -15.75
C TYR A 511 -16.79 -46.62 -16.59
N THR A 512 -17.86 -47.29 -16.16
CA THR A 512 -18.33 -48.54 -16.75
C THR A 512 -19.73 -48.39 -17.33
N LEU A 513 -20.03 -49.15 -18.38
CA LEU A 513 -21.37 -49.31 -18.95
C LEU A 513 -21.77 -50.78 -18.90
N LYS A 514 -23.00 -51.08 -18.46
CA LYS A 514 -23.52 -52.45 -18.34
C LYS A 514 -24.88 -52.60 -19.00
N THR A 515 -25.17 -53.80 -19.47
CA THR A 515 -26.53 -54.28 -19.76
C THR A 515 -26.84 -55.44 -18.82
N GLY A 516 -27.82 -55.25 -17.93
CA GLY A 516 -28.03 -56.13 -16.79
C GLY A 516 -26.76 -56.28 -15.94
N ALA A 517 -26.25 -57.51 -15.79
CA ALA A 517 -25.02 -57.82 -15.07
C ALA A 517 -23.75 -57.78 -15.95
N THR A 518 -23.89 -57.67 -17.28
CA THR A 518 -22.79 -57.79 -18.24
C THR A 518 -22.19 -56.42 -18.59
N PHE A 519 -20.87 -56.33 -18.65
CA PHE A 519 -20.18 -55.11 -19.10
C PHE A 519 -20.27 -54.96 -20.61
N VAL A 520 -20.48 -53.73 -21.07
CA VAL A 520 -20.37 -53.34 -22.47
C VAL A 520 -18.91 -52.96 -22.71
N ALA A 521 -18.30 -53.55 -23.75
CA ALA A 521 -16.95 -53.17 -24.15
C ALA A 521 -16.95 -51.75 -24.75
N GLY A 522 -15.95 -50.95 -24.42
CA GLY A 522 -15.80 -49.59 -24.92
C GLY A 522 -14.56 -48.92 -24.36
N SER A 523 -14.31 -47.69 -24.80
CA SER A 523 -13.22 -46.83 -24.32
C SER A 523 -13.78 -45.63 -23.55
N VAL A 524 -12.94 -45.03 -22.70
CA VAL A 524 -13.27 -43.82 -21.94
C VAL A 524 -12.32 -42.71 -22.34
N SER A 525 -12.85 -41.52 -22.59
CA SER A 525 -12.10 -40.28 -22.76
C SER A 525 -12.54 -39.25 -21.73
N TYR A 526 -11.63 -38.33 -21.38
CA TYR A 526 -11.91 -37.22 -20.48
C TYR A 526 -11.27 -35.94 -21.02
N VAL A 527 -12.08 -34.89 -21.22
CA VAL A 527 -11.62 -33.58 -21.69
C VAL A 527 -12.39 -32.46 -20.99
N GLY A 528 -11.67 -31.44 -20.53
CA GLY A 528 -12.23 -30.33 -19.76
C GLY A 528 -12.77 -30.83 -18.42
N VAL A 529 -14.09 -30.97 -18.33
CA VAL A 529 -14.83 -31.52 -17.18
C VAL A 529 -15.79 -32.65 -17.58
N VAL A 530 -15.65 -33.20 -18.80
CA VAL A 530 -16.57 -34.19 -19.35
C VAL A 530 -15.85 -35.52 -19.59
N ALA A 531 -16.36 -36.59 -18.98
CA ALA A 531 -15.98 -37.96 -19.32
C ALA A 531 -16.97 -38.57 -20.30
N THR A 532 -16.48 -39.24 -21.36
CA THR A 532 -17.30 -39.88 -22.40
C THR A 532 -16.92 -41.35 -22.55
N PHE A 533 -17.91 -42.23 -22.53
CA PHE A 533 -17.76 -43.66 -22.83
C PHE A 533 -18.16 -43.90 -24.28
N THR A 534 -17.25 -44.45 -25.08
CA THR A 534 -17.50 -44.83 -26.48
C THR A 534 -17.67 -46.34 -26.57
N PRO A 535 -18.89 -46.84 -26.81
CA PRO A 535 -19.11 -48.27 -27.01
C PRO A 535 -18.29 -48.80 -28.20
N ALA A 536 -17.69 -49.98 -28.05
CA ALA A 536 -16.90 -50.61 -29.12
C ALA A 536 -17.77 -51.09 -30.30
N THR A 537 -19.07 -51.28 -30.05
CA THR A 537 -20.09 -51.65 -31.02
C THR A 537 -21.35 -50.81 -30.79
N ILE A 538 -22.13 -50.59 -31.84
CA ILE A 538 -23.47 -49.98 -31.74
C ILE A 538 -24.28 -50.70 -30.66
N LEU A 539 -24.97 -49.93 -29.83
CA LEU A 539 -25.79 -50.45 -28.74
C LEU A 539 -27.01 -51.21 -29.29
N LEU A 540 -27.48 -52.19 -28.52
CA LEU A 540 -28.63 -53.00 -28.89
C LEU A 540 -29.92 -52.16 -28.77
N ALA A 541 -30.88 -52.40 -29.66
CA ALA A 541 -32.17 -51.71 -29.63
C ALA A 541 -33.03 -52.13 -28.41
N ASN A 542 -33.88 -51.22 -27.93
CA ASN A 542 -34.81 -51.45 -26.82
C ASN A 542 -34.17 -52.06 -25.56
N THR A 543 -32.92 -51.68 -25.29
CA THR A 543 -32.09 -52.28 -24.24
C THR A 543 -31.77 -51.24 -23.18
N THR A 544 -31.99 -51.58 -21.91
CA THR A 544 -31.61 -50.73 -20.78
C THR A 544 -30.13 -50.92 -20.45
N TYR A 545 -29.42 -49.81 -20.42
CA TYR A 545 -28.02 -49.73 -20.02
C TYR A 545 -27.88 -48.98 -18.70
N THR A 546 -26.93 -49.43 -17.88
CA THR A 546 -26.56 -48.80 -16.61
C THR A 546 -25.12 -48.33 -16.72
N ALA A 547 -24.91 -47.02 -16.62
CA ALA A 547 -23.61 -46.41 -16.54
C ALA A 547 -23.24 -46.11 -15.08
N THR A 548 -21.98 -46.26 -14.73
CA THR A 548 -21.48 -46.06 -13.37
C THR A 548 -20.13 -45.37 -13.38
N ILE A 549 -20.04 -44.25 -12.66
CA ILE A 549 -18.78 -43.61 -12.27
C ILE A 549 -18.53 -43.96 -10.80
N SER A 550 -17.40 -44.60 -10.51
CA SER A 550 -17.10 -45.10 -9.17
C SER A 550 -16.42 -44.06 -8.28
N THR A 551 -16.37 -44.31 -6.97
CA THR A 551 -15.56 -43.54 -6.01
C THR A 551 -14.05 -43.62 -6.25
N GLY A 552 -13.59 -44.36 -7.27
CA GLY A 552 -12.18 -44.41 -7.66
C GLY A 552 -11.71 -43.15 -8.39
N VAL A 553 -12.62 -42.37 -8.98
CA VAL A 553 -12.25 -41.11 -9.65
C VAL A 553 -11.92 -40.02 -8.62
N LYS A 554 -10.91 -39.21 -8.92
CA LYS A 554 -10.43 -38.12 -8.05
C LYS A 554 -10.28 -36.81 -8.83
N ASP A 555 -10.40 -35.70 -8.13
CA ASP A 555 -10.03 -34.39 -8.65
C ASP A 555 -8.49 -34.20 -8.74
N LEU A 556 -8.06 -33.07 -9.28
CA LEU A 556 -6.64 -32.71 -9.36
C LEU A 556 -5.99 -32.45 -7.99
N ALA A 557 -6.78 -32.21 -6.95
CA ALA A 557 -6.33 -32.05 -5.56
C ALA A 557 -6.19 -33.39 -4.81
N GLY A 558 -6.68 -34.48 -5.40
CA GLY A 558 -6.65 -35.84 -4.86
C GLY A 558 -7.90 -36.27 -4.08
N ASN A 559 -8.96 -35.46 -4.05
CA ASN A 559 -10.21 -35.84 -3.37
C ASN A 559 -11.01 -36.80 -4.23
N ALA A 560 -11.47 -37.91 -3.65
CA ALA A 560 -12.28 -38.91 -4.33
C ALA A 560 -13.77 -38.58 -4.24
N MET A 561 -14.56 -39.00 -5.23
CA MET A 561 -16.04 -38.91 -5.13
C MET A 561 -16.54 -39.61 -3.86
N VAL A 562 -17.54 -39.00 -3.20
CA VAL A 562 -18.13 -39.50 -1.95
C VAL A 562 -18.87 -40.83 -2.13
N SER A 563 -19.53 -41.00 -3.28
CA SER A 563 -20.30 -42.20 -3.63
C SER A 563 -20.27 -42.44 -5.13
N ASN A 564 -20.49 -43.69 -5.56
CA ASN A 564 -20.67 -44.00 -6.97
C ASN A 564 -21.85 -43.19 -7.54
N TYR A 565 -21.67 -42.64 -8.73
CA TYR A 565 -22.76 -42.03 -9.50
C TYR A 565 -23.26 -43.03 -10.53
N ILE A 566 -24.55 -43.38 -10.45
CA ILE A 566 -25.17 -44.43 -11.27
C ILE A 566 -26.35 -43.81 -12.02
N TRP A 567 -26.41 -44.00 -13.32
CA TRP A 567 -27.57 -43.64 -14.13
C TRP A 567 -27.90 -44.73 -15.13
N THR A 568 -29.14 -44.72 -15.59
CA THR A 568 -29.65 -45.69 -16.56
C THR A 568 -30.29 -45.00 -17.75
N PHE A 569 -30.30 -45.65 -18.90
CA PHE A 569 -31.03 -45.19 -20.09
C PHE A 569 -31.48 -46.39 -20.93
N THR A 570 -32.52 -46.24 -21.73
CA THR A 570 -33.04 -47.29 -22.61
C THR A 570 -32.97 -46.83 -24.05
N THR A 571 -32.29 -47.61 -24.89
CA THR A 571 -32.17 -47.35 -26.32
C THR A 571 -33.50 -47.54 -27.05
N GLY A 572 -33.71 -46.80 -28.14
CA GLY A 572 -34.80 -46.98 -29.09
C GLY A 572 -34.43 -47.96 -30.19
N THR A 573 -34.82 -47.65 -31.44
CA THR A 573 -34.55 -48.48 -32.62
C THR A 573 -33.74 -47.78 -33.71
N SER A 574 -33.47 -46.49 -33.57
CA SER A 574 -32.81 -45.66 -34.58
C SER A 574 -31.38 -45.30 -34.18
N ILE A 575 -30.51 -45.18 -35.19
CA ILE A 575 -29.26 -44.44 -35.06
C ILE A 575 -29.53 -42.96 -35.30
N ASP A 576 -28.75 -42.10 -34.65
CA ASP A 576 -28.75 -40.69 -34.92
C ASP A 576 -27.96 -40.39 -36.20
N ILE A 577 -28.61 -39.67 -37.11
CA ILE A 577 -28.08 -39.22 -38.40
C ILE A 577 -28.35 -37.73 -38.64
N ILE A 578 -28.88 -37.01 -37.64
CA ILE A 578 -29.28 -35.62 -37.76
C ILE A 578 -28.07 -34.77 -37.38
N PRO A 579 -27.54 -33.94 -38.30
CA PRO A 579 -26.43 -33.06 -37.96
C PRO A 579 -26.82 -32.01 -36.91
N PRO A 580 -25.89 -31.63 -36.02
CA PRO A 580 -26.15 -30.60 -35.03
C PRO A 580 -26.29 -29.22 -35.68
N THR A 581 -27.05 -28.34 -35.03
CA THR A 581 -27.25 -26.94 -35.43
C THR A 581 -27.03 -25.99 -34.24
N VAL A 582 -26.71 -24.73 -34.51
CA VAL A 582 -26.69 -23.69 -33.47
C VAL A 582 -28.09 -23.09 -33.36
N ILE A 583 -28.72 -23.22 -32.18
CA ILE A 583 -30.06 -22.70 -31.88
C ILE A 583 -30.02 -21.20 -31.55
N SER A 584 -29.00 -20.77 -30.80
CA SER A 584 -28.89 -19.38 -30.35
C SER A 584 -27.46 -18.97 -30.06
N THR A 585 -27.17 -17.67 -30.17
CA THR A 585 -25.89 -17.08 -29.79
C THR A 585 -26.08 -15.92 -28.83
N ILE A 586 -25.10 -15.70 -27.95
CA ILE A 586 -24.99 -14.50 -27.13
C ILE A 586 -23.59 -13.91 -27.39
N PRO A 587 -23.46 -12.70 -27.94
CA PRO A 587 -24.54 -11.85 -28.43
C PRO A 587 -25.32 -12.49 -29.58
N ALA A 588 -26.56 -12.05 -29.74
CA ALA A 588 -27.34 -12.38 -30.93
C ALA A 588 -26.64 -11.87 -32.20
N ASN A 589 -26.88 -12.52 -33.34
CA ASN A 589 -26.32 -12.06 -34.60
C ASN A 589 -26.74 -10.61 -34.90
N LEU A 590 -25.79 -9.79 -35.33
CA LEU A 590 -25.90 -8.35 -35.58
C LEU A 590 -26.21 -7.50 -34.35
N ALA A 591 -26.04 -8.02 -33.12
CA ALA A 591 -26.18 -7.21 -31.92
C ALA A 591 -25.16 -6.05 -31.94
N THR A 592 -25.66 -4.82 -31.72
CA THR A 592 -24.85 -3.63 -31.46
C THR A 592 -24.79 -3.36 -29.97
N GLU A 593 -23.97 -2.41 -29.56
CA GLU A 593 -23.89 -1.97 -28.16
C GLU A 593 -23.48 -3.07 -27.17
N VAL A 594 -22.70 -4.05 -27.63
CA VAL A 594 -22.28 -5.20 -26.82
C VAL A 594 -21.13 -4.84 -25.88
N ALA A 595 -21.22 -5.23 -24.61
CA ALA A 595 -20.15 -4.99 -23.64
C ALA A 595 -18.79 -5.60 -24.08
N GLN A 596 -17.70 -4.89 -23.84
CA GLN A 596 -16.35 -5.29 -24.26
C GLN A 596 -15.81 -6.55 -23.55
N ASN A 597 -16.36 -6.87 -22.38
CA ASN A 597 -16.03 -8.07 -21.60
C ASN A 597 -16.93 -9.27 -21.93
N ILE A 598 -17.77 -9.18 -22.97
CA ILE A 598 -18.64 -10.28 -23.36
C ILE A 598 -17.81 -11.53 -23.68
N LYS A 599 -18.32 -12.68 -23.26
CA LYS A 599 -17.82 -14.00 -23.67
C LYS A 599 -18.82 -14.55 -24.67
N PRO A 600 -18.54 -14.49 -25.99
CA PRO A 600 -19.48 -14.99 -26.97
C PRO A 600 -19.82 -16.47 -26.71
N THR A 601 -21.08 -16.83 -26.87
CA THR A 601 -21.57 -18.21 -26.70
C THR A 601 -22.41 -18.65 -27.88
N ALA A 602 -22.41 -19.96 -28.14
CA ALA A 602 -23.29 -20.65 -29.07
C ALA A 602 -23.96 -21.84 -28.35
N THR A 603 -25.28 -21.92 -28.44
CA THR A 603 -26.08 -23.03 -27.91
C THR A 603 -26.45 -23.98 -29.05
N PHE A 604 -26.14 -25.26 -28.91
CA PHE A 604 -26.39 -26.29 -29.93
C PHE A 604 -27.76 -26.97 -29.77
N SER A 605 -28.23 -27.64 -30.83
CA SER A 605 -29.47 -28.42 -30.83
C SER A 605 -29.44 -29.69 -30.01
N GLU A 606 -28.23 -30.15 -29.69
CA GLU A 606 -27.98 -31.42 -29.04
C GLU A 606 -26.59 -31.44 -28.41
N ALA A 607 -26.29 -32.51 -27.68
CA ALA A 607 -25.01 -32.68 -27.01
C ALA A 607 -23.89 -32.93 -28.03
N MET A 608 -22.92 -32.03 -28.01
CA MET A 608 -21.75 -32.08 -28.89
C MET A 608 -20.64 -32.95 -28.31
N ASP A 609 -19.80 -33.52 -29.19
CA ASP A 609 -18.52 -34.13 -28.81
C ASP A 609 -17.54 -33.02 -28.41
N PRO A 610 -17.19 -32.89 -27.11
CA PRO A 610 -16.35 -31.80 -26.63
C PRO A 610 -14.96 -31.76 -27.28
N LEU A 611 -14.45 -32.89 -27.79
CA LEU A 611 -13.16 -32.96 -28.48
C LEU A 611 -13.15 -32.11 -29.76
N THR A 612 -14.31 -31.93 -30.37
CA THR A 612 -14.45 -31.23 -31.64
C THR A 612 -14.74 -29.73 -31.46
N ILE A 613 -14.95 -29.26 -30.22
CA ILE A 613 -15.21 -27.85 -29.90
C ILE A 613 -13.97 -27.24 -29.25
N ASN A 614 -13.18 -26.52 -30.05
CA ASN A 614 -11.92 -25.93 -29.63
C ASN A 614 -11.67 -24.62 -30.40
N VAL A 615 -10.51 -24.00 -30.20
CA VAL A 615 -10.15 -22.70 -30.81
C VAL A 615 -10.04 -22.74 -32.34
N LEU A 616 -9.91 -23.92 -32.97
CA LEU A 616 -9.92 -24.07 -34.42
C LEU A 616 -11.33 -24.15 -34.99
N THR A 617 -12.27 -24.68 -34.22
CA THR A 617 -13.66 -24.88 -34.65
C THR A 617 -14.62 -23.81 -34.12
N TYR A 618 -14.26 -23.11 -33.06
CA TYR A 618 -14.92 -21.89 -32.58
C TYR A 618 -13.92 -20.73 -32.59
N THR A 619 -14.00 -19.92 -33.63
CA THR A 619 -13.10 -18.79 -33.85
C THR A 619 -13.81 -17.45 -33.63
N LEU A 620 -13.05 -16.44 -33.19
CA LEU A 620 -13.50 -15.06 -33.12
C LEU A 620 -12.51 -14.17 -33.88
N LYS A 621 -13.00 -13.32 -34.79
CA LYS A 621 -12.16 -12.45 -35.62
C LYS A 621 -12.59 -10.99 -35.52
N ARG A 622 -11.61 -10.09 -35.64
CA ARG A 622 -11.79 -8.66 -35.89
C ARG A 622 -11.36 -8.35 -37.32
N GLY A 623 -12.31 -8.16 -38.23
CA GLY A 623 -12.00 -8.14 -39.67
C GLY A 623 -11.34 -9.45 -40.09
N THR A 624 -10.09 -9.40 -40.54
CA THR A 624 -9.30 -10.60 -40.92
C THR A 624 -8.43 -11.15 -39.79
N THR A 625 -8.25 -10.40 -38.69
CA THR A 625 -7.37 -10.77 -37.57
C THR A 625 -8.07 -11.71 -36.60
N MET A 626 -7.42 -12.82 -36.21
CA MET A 626 -7.90 -13.68 -35.11
C MET A 626 -7.82 -12.95 -33.77
N VAL A 627 -8.84 -13.09 -32.95
CA VAL A 627 -8.83 -12.72 -31.53
C VAL A 627 -8.33 -13.92 -30.76
N ALA A 628 -7.28 -13.75 -29.95
CA ALA A 628 -6.83 -14.80 -29.06
C ALA A 628 -7.86 -15.03 -27.95
N GLY A 629 -8.13 -16.30 -27.64
CA GLY A 629 -9.11 -16.68 -26.65
C GLY A 629 -9.09 -18.17 -26.38
N LEU A 630 -9.80 -18.57 -25.33
CA LEU A 630 -10.03 -19.96 -24.95
C LEU A 630 -11.45 -20.36 -25.31
N VAL A 631 -11.65 -21.64 -25.64
CA VAL A 631 -12.97 -22.21 -25.91
C VAL A 631 -13.28 -23.23 -24.83
N SER A 632 -14.51 -23.18 -24.32
CA SER A 632 -15.05 -24.16 -23.37
C SER A 632 -16.41 -24.64 -23.85
N TYR A 633 -16.79 -25.85 -23.45
CA TYR A 633 -18.08 -26.44 -23.76
C TYR A 633 -18.65 -27.11 -22.51
N SER A 634 -19.90 -26.80 -22.17
CA SER A 634 -20.62 -27.42 -21.06
C SER A 634 -22.13 -27.47 -21.34
N GLY A 635 -22.76 -28.61 -21.04
CA GLY A 635 -24.15 -28.85 -21.37
C GLY A 635 -24.37 -28.83 -22.88
N LEU A 636 -24.97 -27.75 -23.39
CA LEU A 636 -25.21 -27.48 -24.82
C LEU A 636 -24.54 -26.20 -25.31
N VAL A 637 -23.74 -25.54 -24.46
CA VAL A 637 -23.22 -24.19 -24.72
C VAL A 637 -21.71 -24.22 -24.90
N ALA A 638 -21.24 -23.80 -26.08
CA ALA A 638 -19.85 -23.43 -26.27
C ALA A 638 -19.65 -21.95 -25.94
N THR A 639 -18.58 -21.62 -25.23
CA THR A 639 -18.22 -20.25 -24.82
C THR A 639 -16.80 -19.94 -25.28
N PHE A 640 -16.64 -18.84 -26.02
CA PHE A 640 -15.36 -18.24 -26.35
C PHE A 640 -15.02 -17.17 -25.31
N THR A 641 -13.88 -17.29 -24.65
CA THR A 641 -13.38 -16.31 -23.67
C THR A 641 -12.15 -15.62 -24.24
N PRO A 642 -12.26 -14.35 -24.68
CA PRO A 642 -11.10 -13.58 -25.16
C PRO A 642 -10.01 -13.48 -24.09
N THR A 643 -8.73 -13.54 -24.49
CA THR A 643 -7.59 -13.37 -23.55
C THR A 643 -7.36 -11.91 -23.15
N SER A 644 -7.89 -10.97 -23.93
CA SER A 644 -7.93 -9.54 -23.62
C SER A 644 -9.32 -8.98 -23.90
N GLY A 645 -9.67 -7.85 -23.26
CA GLY A 645 -10.93 -7.15 -23.51
C GLY A 645 -11.11 -6.83 -25.00
N LEU A 646 -12.34 -6.99 -25.49
CA LEU A 646 -12.66 -6.64 -26.88
C LEU A 646 -12.59 -5.12 -27.05
N LEU A 647 -12.12 -4.65 -28.20
CA LEU A 647 -12.04 -3.23 -28.50
C LEU A 647 -13.43 -2.61 -28.61
N ALA A 648 -13.55 -1.35 -28.20
CA ALA A 648 -14.72 -0.50 -28.41
C ALA A 648 -15.10 -0.33 -29.89
N ASN A 649 -16.38 -0.08 -30.18
CA ASN A 649 -16.91 0.24 -31.51
C ASN A 649 -16.37 -0.66 -32.64
N THR A 650 -16.18 -1.94 -32.32
CA THR A 650 -15.49 -2.88 -33.20
C THR A 650 -16.41 -4.03 -33.52
N THR A 651 -16.55 -4.32 -34.81
CA THR A 651 -17.32 -5.49 -35.27
C THR A 651 -16.47 -6.74 -35.20
N TYR A 652 -16.96 -7.72 -34.46
CA TYR A 652 -16.38 -9.05 -34.34
C TYR A 652 -17.22 -10.07 -35.09
N THR A 653 -16.54 -11.04 -35.71
CA THR A 653 -17.14 -12.18 -36.41
C THR A 653 -16.77 -13.45 -35.68
N ALA A 654 -17.76 -14.11 -35.09
CA ALA A 654 -17.62 -15.42 -34.49
C ALA A 654 -18.04 -16.49 -35.50
N THR A 655 -17.37 -17.64 -35.48
CA THR A 655 -17.65 -18.75 -36.40
C THR A 655 -17.51 -20.08 -35.68
N ILE A 656 -18.59 -20.88 -35.70
CA ILE A 656 -18.54 -22.32 -35.48
C ILE A 656 -18.36 -23.00 -36.84
N THR A 657 -17.33 -23.82 -37.02
CA THR A 657 -17.05 -24.49 -38.29
C THR A 657 -17.76 -25.84 -38.41
N THR A 658 -17.81 -26.40 -39.61
CA THR A 658 -18.24 -27.79 -39.86
C THR A 658 -17.34 -28.85 -39.22
N GLY A 659 -16.27 -28.46 -38.52
CA GLY A 659 -15.42 -29.38 -37.79
C GLY A 659 -16.04 -29.92 -36.50
N VAL A 660 -17.03 -29.22 -35.92
CA VAL A 660 -17.72 -29.69 -34.72
C VAL A 660 -18.67 -30.85 -35.04
N LYS A 661 -18.74 -31.84 -34.16
CA LYS A 661 -19.57 -33.03 -34.29
C LYS A 661 -20.39 -33.29 -33.03
N ASP A 662 -21.54 -33.93 -33.18
CA ASP A 662 -22.31 -34.47 -32.05
C ASP A 662 -21.68 -35.75 -31.47
N LEU A 663 -22.26 -36.27 -30.38
CA LEU A 663 -21.81 -37.53 -29.76
C LEU A 663 -21.98 -38.76 -30.68
N ALA A 664 -22.91 -38.72 -31.63
CA ALA A 664 -23.14 -39.73 -32.65
C ALA A 664 -22.11 -39.68 -33.80
N GLY A 665 -21.35 -38.58 -33.91
CA GLY A 665 -20.32 -38.33 -34.89
C GLY A 665 -20.77 -37.53 -36.12
N ASN A 666 -22.00 -36.99 -36.16
CA ASN A 666 -22.45 -36.18 -37.29
C ASN A 666 -21.84 -34.78 -37.20
N ALA A 667 -21.27 -34.29 -38.29
CA ALA A 667 -20.69 -32.95 -38.39
C ALA A 667 -21.74 -31.91 -38.77
N MET A 668 -21.60 -30.67 -38.30
CA MET A 668 -22.46 -29.57 -38.78
C MET A 668 -22.44 -29.46 -40.31
N VAL A 669 -23.63 -29.22 -40.90
CA VAL A 669 -23.80 -29.15 -42.37
C VAL A 669 -23.06 -27.96 -42.99
N SER A 670 -23.00 -26.83 -42.27
CA SER A 670 -22.35 -25.61 -42.72
C SER A 670 -21.79 -24.83 -41.53
N ASN A 671 -20.77 -24.01 -41.76
CA ASN A 671 -20.28 -23.08 -40.74
C ASN A 671 -21.43 -22.17 -40.28
N TYR A 672 -21.54 -21.95 -38.97
CA TYR A 672 -22.44 -20.96 -38.40
C TYR A 672 -21.63 -19.71 -38.09
N VAL A 673 -21.96 -18.62 -38.78
CA VAL A 673 -21.26 -17.33 -38.66
C VAL A 673 -22.21 -16.30 -38.11
N TRP A 674 -21.79 -15.59 -37.07
CA TRP A 674 -22.51 -14.42 -36.57
C TRP A 674 -21.56 -13.29 -36.26
N THR A 675 -22.07 -12.07 -36.36
CA THR A 675 -21.32 -10.86 -36.06
C THR A 675 -21.95 -10.10 -34.91
N PHE A 676 -21.16 -9.35 -34.16
CA PHE A 676 -21.65 -8.39 -33.19
C PHE A 676 -20.72 -7.20 -33.13
N THR A 677 -21.25 -6.03 -32.80
CA THR A 677 -20.49 -4.79 -32.66
C THR A 677 -20.46 -4.41 -31.19
N THR A 678 -19.25 -4.28 -30.64
CA THR A 678 -19.07 -3.81 -29.27
C THR A 678 -19.54 -2.37 -29.13
N LEU A 679 -19.97 -2.03 -27.91
CA LEU A 679 -20.44 -0.71 -27.51
C LEU A 679 -19.55 0.38 -28.06
N ASN A 680 -20.16 1.34 -28.74
CA ASN A 680 -19.52 2.58 -29.06
C ASN A 680 -19.45 3.43 -27.78
N VAL A 681 -18.44 3.14 -26.99
CA VAL A 681 -18.04 3.99 -25.88
C VAL A 681 -17.38 5.23 -26.47
N SER A 682 -18.09 6.36 -26.48
CA SER A 682 -17.41 7.65 -26.63
C SER A 682 -16.43 7.76 -25.47
N ALA A 683 -15.15 8.05 -25.73
CA ALA A 683 -14.20 8.22 -24.63
C ALA A 683 -14.75 9.25 -23.64
N PRO A 684 -14.66 9.01 -22.32
CA PRO A 684 -15.19 9.93 -21.34
C PRO A 684 -14.49 11.28 -21.49
N MET A 685 -15.29 12.34 -21.61
CA MET A 685 -14.82 13.72 -21.70
C MET A 685 -15.17 14.46 -20.42
N VAL A 686 -14.29 15.33 -19.94
CA VAL A 686 -14.67 16.32 -18.93
C VAL A 686 -15.54 17.36 -19.63
N ILE A 687 -16.81 17.45 -19.21
CA ILE A 687 -17.80 18.37 -19.80
C ILE A 687 -17.94 19.67 -19.01
N LEU A 688 -17.59 19.64 -17.73
CA LEU A 688 -17.65 20.78 -16.83
C LEU A 688 -16.62 20.61 -15.72
N THR A 689 -15.94 21.69 -15.35
CA THR A 689 -15.10 21.76 -14.15
C THR A 689 -15.68 22.80 -13.20
N ASP A 690 -15.44 22.63 -11.90
CA ASP A 690 -15.71 23.68 -10.92
C ASP A 690 -14.52 23.71 -9.95
N PRO A 691 -13.65 24.72 -9.96
CA PRO A 691 -13.74 25.96 -10.76
C PRO A 691 -13.73 25.75 -12.28
N ASP A 692 -14.32 26.69 -13.01
CA ASP A 692 -14.21 26.79 -14.47
C ASP A 692 -12.74 27.02 -14.86
N ASP A 693 -12.37 26.64 -16.10
CA ASP A 693 -11.02 26.90 -16.60
C ASP A 693 -10.75 28.41 -16.68
N LEU A 694 -9.61 28.82 -16.14
CA LEU A 694 -9.15 30.19 -15.95
C LEU A 694 -9.98 31.02 -14.96
N GLU A 695 -10.84 30.39 -14.13
CA GLU A 695 -11.59 31.11 -13.10
C GLU A 695 -10.62 31.78 -12.11
N THR A 696 -10.89 33.05 -11.78
CA THR A 696 -10.18 33.82 -10.75
C THR A 696 -11.05 33.97 -9.52
N ASP A 697 -10.45 34.37 -8.40
CA ASP A 697 -11.17 34.62 -7.13
C ASP A 697 -11.84 33.38 -6.53
N VAL A 698 -11.27 32.20 -6.80
CA VAL A 698 -11.73 30.93 -6.25
C VAL A 698 -11.47 30.85 -4.75
N ALA A 699 -12.51 30.53 -3.95
CA ALA A 699 -12.39 30.37 -2.50
C ALA A 699 -11.30 29.36 -2.10
N LEU A 700 -10.59 29.62 -1.00
CA LEU A 700 -9.44 28.80 -0.60
C LEU A 700 -9.82 27.38 -0.17
N ASN A 701 -11.05 27.18 0.30
CA ASN A 701 -11.59 25.88 0.70
C ASN A 701 -12.35 25.16 -0.44
N LYS A 702 -12.19 25.62 -1.68
CA LYS A 702 -12.93 25.09 -2.82
C LYS A 702 -12.65 23.58 -2.99
N VAL A 703 -13.73 22.81 -3.03
CA VAL A 703 -13.69 21.44 -3.54
C VAL A 703 -13.66 21.52 -5.05
N VAL A 704 -12.57 21.03 -5.64
CA VAL A 704 -12.35 21.07 -7.09
C VAL A 704 -13.07 19.87 -7.70
N THR A 705 -13.90 20.08 -8.71
CA THR A 705 -14.68 19.01 -9.34
C THR A 705 -14.50 18.97 -10.85
N ALA A 706 -14.67 17.76 -11.40
CA ALA A 706 -14.75 17.50 -12.83
C ALA A 706 -15.95 16.58 -13.09
N THR A 707 -16.87 17.03 -13.93
CA THR A 707 -18.03 16.25 -14.37
C THR A 707 -17.75 15.66 -15.75
N PHE A 708 -18.04 14.36 -15.90
CA PHE A 708 -17.77 13.59 -17.10
C PHE A 708 -19.02 13.44 -17.97
N SER A 709 -18.82 13.22 -19.27
CA SER A 709 -19.87 12.94 -20.25
C SER A 709 -20.64 11.64 -19.98
N GLU A 710 -20.09 10.75 -19.15
CA GLU A 710 -20.65 9.46 -18.77
C GLU A 710 -20.12 8.99 -17.40
N PRO A 711 -20.72 7.97 -16.76
CA PRO A 711 -20.22 7.40 -15.50
C PRO A 711 -18.85 6.72 -15.63
N MET A 712 -17.96 7.04 -14.69
CA MET A 712 -16.57 6.56 -14.55
C MET A 712 -16.49 5.40 -13.57
N ASP A 713 -15.48 4.53 -13.73
CA ASP A 713 -15.14 3.52 -12.73
C ASP A 713 -14.54 4.21 -11.50
N PRO A 714 -15.20 4.19 -10.33
CA PRO A 714 -14.73 4.86 -9.12
C PRO A 714 -13.35 4.40 -8.66
N LEU A 715 -12.93 3.16 -8.99
CA LEU A 715 -11.60 2.65 -8.62
C LEU A 715 -10.47 3.30 -9.43
N THR A 716 -10.80 3.80 -10.62
CA THR A 716 -9.83 4.47 -11.51
C THR A 716 -9.74 5.97 -11.25
N ILE A 717 -10.61 6.55 -10.41
CA ILE A 717 -10.56 7.96 -9.99
C ILE A 717 -9.87 8.03 -8.62
N ASN A 718 -8.57 8.32 -8.62
CA ASN A 718 -7.71 8.30 -7.44
C ASN A 718 -6.58 9.32 -7.56
N GLU A 719 -5.66 9.33 -6.60
CA GLU A 719 -4.56 10.31 -6.48
C GLU A 719 -3.60 10.36 -7.67
N THR A 720 -3.61 9.36 -8.55
CA THR A 720 -2.80 9.34 -9.77
C THR A 720 -3.55 9.82 -11.01
N THR A 721 -4.88 9.85 -10.96
CA THR A 721 -5.74 10.15 -12.11
C THR A 721 -6.53 11.44 -11.96
N PHE A 722 -6.76 11.93 -10.74
CA PHE A 722 -7.21 13.29 -10.47
C PHE A 722 -6.18 13.98 -9.58
N THR A 723 -5.36 14.84 -10.18
CA THR A 723 -4.31 15.58 -9.47
C THR A 723 -4.60 17.07 -9.44
N LEU A 724 -4.17 17.74 -8.37
CA LEU A 724 -4.18 19.18 -8.23
C LEU A 724 -2.75 19.64 -7.91
N GLN A 725 -2.21 20.59 -8.67
CA GLN A 725 -0.83 21.05 -8.54
C GLN A 725 -0.75 22.58 -8.45
N ASN A 726 0.20 23.10 -7.68
CA ASN A 726 0.68 24.48 -7.72
C ASN A 726 2.11 24.48 -8.29
N GLY A 727 2.26 24.85 -9.56
CA GLY A 727 3.53 24.70 -10.27
C GLY A 727 3.97 23.24 -10.31
N SER A 728 5.14 22.92 -9.74
CA SER A 728 5.67 21.55 -9.62
C SER A 728 5.27 20.85 -8.31
N ASN A 729 4.52 21.50 -7.43
CA ASN A 729 4.16 20.96 -6.11
C ASN A 729 2.77 20.32 -6.16
N SER A 730 2.66 19.05 -5.77
CA SER A 730 1.38 18.36 -5.62
C SER A 730 0.63 18.82 -4.37
N VAL A 731 -0.68 19.05 -4.51
CA VAL A 731 -1.60 19.31 -3.39
C VAL A 731 -2.14 17.98 -2.89
N THR A 732 -2.14 17.75 -1.58
CA THR A 732 -2.75 16.57 -0.96
C THR A 732 -4.23 16.80 -0.70
N GLY A 733 -5.07 15.80 -0.97
CA GLY A 733 -6.52 15.90 -0.79
C GLY A 733 -7.21 14.56 -0.84
N VAL A 734 -8.48 14.55 -0.47
CA VAL A 734 -9.35 13.38 -0.54
C VAL A 734 -10.13 13.42 -1.85
N ILE A 735 -10.08 12.31 -2.59
CA ILE A 735 -10.80 12.15 -3.84
C ILE A 735 -12.05 11.33 -3.58
N SER A 736 -13.17 11.78 -4.13
CA SER A 736 -14.45 11.08 -4.11
C SER A 736 -15.09 11.14 -5.49
N TYR A 737 -15.98 10.18 -5.75
CA TYR A 737 -16.70 10.08 -7.01
C TYR A 737 -18.16 9.74 -6.75
N SER A 738 -19.08 10.51 -7.33
CA SER A 738 -20.53 10.30 -7.20
C SER A 738 -21.26 10.67 -8.48
N GLY A 739 -22.14 9.78 -8.96
CA GLY A 739 -22.86 9.96 -10.22
C GLY A 739 -21.90 10.01 -11.41
N THR A 740 -21.72 11.21 -11.97
CA THR A 740 -20.78 11.51 -13.08
C THR A 740 -19.70 12.51 -12.68
N THR A 741 -19.54 12.83 -11.40
CA THR A 741 -18.66 13.91 -10.93
C THR A 741 -17.59 13.37 -9.99
N ALA A 742 -16.32 13.64 -10.33
CA ALA A 742 -15.20 13.49 -9.41
C ALA A 742 -15.00 14.77 -8.62
N SER A 743 -14.68 14.64 -7.33
CA SER A 743 -14.42 15.75 -6.42
C SER A 743 -13.10 15.54 -5.70
N PHE A 744 -12.22 16.53 -5.76
CA PHE A 744 -10.98 16.63 -5.01
C PHE A 744 -11.19 17.67 -3.90
N ALA A 745 -11.20 17.20 -2.65
CA ALA A 745 -11.26 18.06 -1.47
C ALA A 745 -9.84 18.22 -0.90
N PRO A 746 -9.20 19.40 -1.04
CA PRO A 746 -7.88 19.65 -0.46
C PRO A 746 -7.86 19.36 1.05
N SER A 747 -6.81 18.69 1.51
CA SER A 747 -6.65 18.33 2.94
C SER A 747 -6.38 19.54 3.84
N THR A 748 -5.91 20.64 3.24
CA THR A 748 -5.75 21.97 3.83
C THR A 748 -6.25 23.00 2.83
N ASN A 749 -6.68 24.18 3.29
CA ASN A 749 -7.04 25.28 2.39
C ASN A 749 -5.91 25.56 1.38
N LEU A 750 -6.31 25.87 0.15
CA LEU A 750 -5.42 26.30 -0.92
C LEU A 750 -4.77 27.64 -0.55
N LEU A 751 -3.57 27.88 -1.09
CA LEU A 751 -2.85 29.13 -0.89
C LEU A 751 -3.56 30.27 -1.62
N PRO A 752 -3.59 31.49 -1.07
CA PRO A 752 -4.20 32.65 -1.74
C PRO A 752 -3.40 33.13 -2.94
N ASN A 753 -4.05 33.83 -3.88
CA ASN A 753 -3.46 34.38 -5.10
C ASN A 753 -2.52 33.40 -5.84
N THR A 754 -2.92 32.13 -5.89
CA THR A 754 -2.07 31.05 -6.38
C THR A 754 -2.76 30.37 -7.56
N LEU A 755 -2.00 30.20 -8.65
CA LEU A 755 -2.44 29.45 -9.82
C LEU A 755 -2.35 27.95 -9.53
N TYR A 756 -3.49 27.27 -9.58
CA TYR A 756 -3.58 25.82 -9.49
C TYR A 756 -3.91 25.21 -10.85
N THR A 757 -3.39 24.01 -11.11
CA THR A 757 -3.72 23.18 -12.28
C THR A 757 -4.39 21.90 -11.82
N GLY A 758 -5.66 21.73 -12.18
CA GLY A 758 -6.37 20.45 -12.09
C GLY A 758 -6.05 19.59 -13.30
N THR A 759 -5.82 18.29 -13.10
CA THR A 759 -5.59 17.34 -14.19
C THR A 759 -6.40 16.07 -13.97
N ILE A 760 -7.23 15.70 -14.94
CA ILE A 760 -7.68 14.32 -15.09
C ILE A 760 -6.80 13.62 -16.14
N THR A 761 -6.18 12.50 -15.79
CA THR A 761 -5.26 11.79 -16.69
C THR A 761 -5.98 10.74 -17.54
N THR A 762 -5.32 10.26 -18.59
CA THR A 762 -5.75 9.10 -19.40
C THR A 762 -5.86 7.79 -18.62
N GLY A 763 -5.44 7.74 -17.35
CA GLY A 763 -5.68 6.61 -16.45
C GLY A 763 -7.12 6.54 -15.91
N ALA A 764 -7.89 7.63 -15.97
CA ALA A 764 -9.30 7.64 -15.59
C ALA A 764 -10.14 6.92 -16.65
N MET A 765 -10.95 5.93 -16.24
CA MET A 765 -11.73 5.10 -17.15
C MET A 765 -13.24 5.20 -16.87
N SER A 766 -14.04 5.11 -17.93
CA SER A 766 -15.49 4.88 -17.84
C SER A 766 -15.79 3.59 -17.07
N THR A 767 -17.00 3.42 -16.57
CA THR A 767 -17.47 2.12 -16.02
C THR A 767 -17.36 0.96 -17.02
N GLY A 768 -17.28 1.26 -18.33
CA GLY A 768 -17.03 0.30 -19.40
C GLY A 768 -15.55 0.01 -19.69
N GLY A 769 -14.60 0.56 -18.93
CA GLY A 769 -13.15 0.34 -19.07
C GLY A 769 -12.45 1.22 -20.12
N THR A 770 -13.16 2.16 -20.73
CA THR A 770 -12.62 3.09 -21.74
C THR A 770 -11.86 4.23 -21.06
N PRO A 771 -10.56 4.44 -21.33
CA PRO A 771 -9.81 5.58 -20.79
C PRO A 771 -10.21 6.90 -21.46
N MET A 772 -9.93 8.03 -20.81
CA MET A 772 -9.96 9.34 -21.47
C MET A 772 -9.02 9.36 -22.68
N ALA A 773 -9.41 10.05 -23.75
CA ALA A 773 -8.62 10.11 -24.99
C ALA A 773 -7.31 10.90 -24.84
N ALA A 774 -7.29 11.89 -23.95
CA ALA A 774 -6.13 12.70 -23.59
C ALA A 774 -6.28 13.18 -22.14
N ASN A 775 -5.17 13.60 -21.52
CA ASN A 775 -5.24 14.28 -20.23
C ASN A 775 -6.06 15.58 -20.41
N TYR A 776 -6.98 15.84 -19.49
CA TYR A 776 -7.70 17.10 -19.42
C TYR A 776 -7.10 17.95 -18.32
N THR A 777 -6.55 19.09 -18.68
CA THR A 777 -5.95 20.05 -17.76
C THR A 777 -6.75 21.34 -17.78
N TRP A 778 -7.03 21.89 -16.61
CA TRP A 778 -7.58 23.23 -16.46
C TRP A 778 -6.87 23.94 -15.32
N THR A 779 -6.93 25.25 -15.34
CA THR A 779 -6.29 26.09 -14.34
C THR A 779 -7.28 27.01 -13.68
N PHE A 780 -7.02 27.41 -12.44
CA PHE A 780 -7.78 28.45 -11.76
C PHE A 780 -6.87 29.18 -10.78
N THR A 781 -7.21 30.44 -10.49
CA THR A 781 -6.46 31.26 -9.52
C THR A 781 -7.32 31.47 -8.29
N THR A 782 -6.80 31.06 -7.13
CA THR A 782 -7.47 31.30 -5.86
C THR A 782 -7.54 32.78 -5.53
N VAL A 783 -8.58 33.15 -4.78
CA VAL A 783 -8.80 34.51 -4.31
C VAL A 783 -7.56 35.06 -3.64
N SER A 784 -7.24 36.30 -3.99
CA SER A 784 -6.25 37.07 -3.25
C SER A 784 -6.90 37.50 -1.94
N ILE A 785 -6.56 36.86 -0.83
CA ILE A 785 -6.92 37.38 0.49
C ILE A 785 -5.96 38.53 0.80
N MET A 786 -6.48 39.76 0.85
CA MET A 786 -5.76 40.86 1.46
C MET A 786 -5.95 40.72 2.96
N ALA A 787 -4.87 40.76 3.74
CA ALA A 787 -5.01 40.76 5.19
C ALA A 787 -5.66 42.08 5.63
N PRO A 788 -6.65 42.06 6.54
CA PRO A 788 -7.22 43.28 7.07
C PRO A 788 -6.12 44.08 7.78
N THR A 789 -6.18 45.40 7.65
CA THR A 789 -5.26 46.36 8.29
C THR A 789 -6.05 47.38 9.07
N VAL A 790 -5.53 47.83 10.21
CA VAL A 790 -6.08 49.01 10.90
C VAL A 790 -5.65 50.26 10.12
N ILE A 791 -6.63 51.02 9.65
CA ILE A 791 -6.42 52.21 8.80
C ILE A 791 -6.53 53.52 9.58
N LEU A 792 -7.21 53.51 10.72
CA LEU A 792 -7.39 54.67 11.58
C LEU A 792 -7.61 54.23 13.03
N THR A 793 -7.05 54.96 13.98
CA THR A 793 -7.36 54.83 15.40
C THR A 793 -7.80 56.17 15.98
N ASP A 794 -8.68 56.11 16.97
CA ASP A 794 -9.05 57.26 17.80
C ASP A 794 -9.08 56.82 19.28
N PRO A 795 -8.17 57.29 20.14
CA PRO A 795 -7.11 58.25 19.87
C PRO A 795 -6.10 57.79 18.82
N MET A 796 -5.48 58.76 18.15
CA MET A 796 -4.34 58.52 17.27
C MET A 796 -3.15 57.99 18.07
N ASP A 797 -2.24 57.27 17.40
CA ASP A 797 -0.99 56.84 18.04
C ASP A 797 -0.17 58.06 18.50
N LEU A 798 0.28 58.00 19.74
CA LEU A 798 0.96 59.04 20.50
C LEU A 798 0.14 60.31 20.75
N GLU A 799 -1.19 60.26 20.61
CA GLU A 799 -2.05 61.38 20.98
C GLU A 799 -1.90 61.71 22.47
N VAL A 800 -1.79 63.00 22.78
CA VAL A 800 -1.73 63.54 24.14
C VAL A 800 -3.01 64.33 24.42
N ASP A 801 -3.25 64.66 25.69
CA ASP A 801 -4.45 65.40 26.12
C ASP A 801 -5.78 64.68 25.79
N VAL A 802 -5.75 63.34 25.79
CA VAL A 802 -6.95 62.54 25.56
C VAL A 802 -7.89 62.65 26.76
N ALA A 803 -9.18 62.90 26.48
CA ALA A 803 -10.22 62.95 27.51
C ALA A 803 -10.27 61.66 28.35
N LEU A 804 -10.59 61.77 29.63
CA LEU A 804 -10.55 60.61 30.55
C LEU A 804 -11.66 59.61 30.27
N ASP A 805 -12.78 60.05 29.70
CA ASP A 805 -13.95 59.23 29.32
C ASP A 805 -13.87 58.71 27.87
N LYS A 806 -12.70 58.80 27.23
CA LYS A 806 -12.53 58.49 25.82
C LYS A 806 -12.86 57.02 25.50
N VAL A 807 -13.77 56.82 24.55
CA VAL A 807 -13.97 55.54 23.87
C VAL A 807 -12.85 55.36 22.84
N ILE A 808 -12.14 54.24 22.96
CA ILE A 808 -11.00 53.92 22.08
C ILE A 808 -11.52 53.16 20.87
N SER A 809 -11.10 53.51 19.67
CA SER A 809 -11.60 52.89 18.43
C SER A 809 -10.51 52.62 17.41
N ALA A 810 -10.78 51.64 16.54
CA ALA A 810 -9.95 51.26 15.41
C ALA A 810 -10.83 50.91 14.20
N ASP A 811 -10.58 51.57 13.07
CA ASP A 811 -11.21 51.25 11.79
C ASP A 811 -10.32 50.31 10.97
N PHE A 812 -10.92 49.30 10.36
CA PHE A 812 -10.25 48.33 9.50
C PHE A 812 -10.41 48.69 8.01
N SER A 813 -9.48 48.22 7.17
CA SER A 813 -9.55 48.38 5.71
C SER A 813 -10.70 47.64 5.04
N GLU A 814 -11.37 46.74 5.77
CA GLU A 814 -12.51 45.94 5.33
C GLU A 814 -13.38 45.51 6.54
N GLU A 815 -14.54 44.90 6.27
CA GLU A 815 -15.39 44.33 7.33
C GLU A 815 -14.75 43.10 7.99
N MET A 816 -14.77 43.08 9.32
CA MET A 816 -14.21 42.04 10.16
C MET A 816 -15.29 41.04 10.60
N ASN A 817 -14.86 39.82 10.94
CA ASN A 817 -15.74 38.86 11.60
C ASN A 817 -15.98 39.32 13.04
N SER A 818 -17.20 39.81 13.30
CA SER A 818 -17.61 40.34 14.60
C SER A 818 -17.43 39.36 15.76
N SER A 819 -17.44 38.03 15.52
CA SER A 819 -17.22 37.04 16.59
C SER A 819 -15.77 36.96 17.05
N THR A 820 -14.83 37.48 16.25
CA THR A 820 -13.39 37.48 16.56
C THR A 820 -12.92 38.79 17.20
N ILE A 821 -13.76 39.83 17.23
CA ILE A 821 -13.49 41.10 17.91
C ILE A 821 -14.07 41.04 19.33
N THR A 822 -13.23 40.73 20.30
CA THR A 822 -13.62 40.50 21.70
C THR A 822 -12.62 41.17 22.65
N SER A 823 -12.88 41.08 23.97
CA SER A 823 -11.95 41.59 24.99
C SER A 823 -10.59 40.89 25.04
N SER A 824 -10.40 39.78 24.30
CA SER A 824 -9.07 39.14 24.14
C SER A 824 -8.34 39.59 22.88
N THR A 825 -9.02 40.21 21.92
CA THR A 825 -8.43 40.65 20.64
C THR A 825 -8.39 42.17 20.50
N PHE A 826 -9.17 42.92 21.27
CA PHE A 826 -8.99 44.36 21.47
C PHE A 826 -8.78 44.64 22.96
N THR A 827 -7.53 44.94 23.35
CA THR A 827 -7.12 45.14 24.73
C THR A 827 -6.61 46.55 24.99
N LEU A 828 -6.81 47.06 26.21
CA LEU A 828 -6.24 48.32 26.69
C LEU A 828 -5.43 48.05 27.96
N MET A 829 -4.19 48.57 28.01
CA MET A 829 -3.27 48.35 29.13
C MET A 829 -2.69 49.67 29.65
N GLN A 830 -2.47 49.74 30.96
CA GLN A 830 -1.66 50.74 31.63
C GLN A 830 -0.36 50.06 32.10
N GLY A 831 0.73 50.23 31.34
CA GLY A 831 1.95 49.46 31.58
C GLY A 831 1.67 47.95 31.49
N THR A 832 1.79 47.22 32.60
CA THR A 832 1.45 45.77 32.67
C THR A 832 0.04 45.49 33.17
N THR A 833 -0.71 46.51 33.59
CA THR A 833 -2.05 46.37 34.17
C THR A 833 -3.10 46.38 33.06
N VAL A 834 -4.00 45.40 33.04
CA VAL A 834 -5.12 45.33 32.09
C VAL A 834 -6.24 46.25 32.54
N ILE A 835 -6.73 47.11 31.64
CA ILE A 835 -7.90 47.95 31.86
C ILE A 835 -9.14 47.18 31.43
N SER A 836 -10.16 47.14 32.30
CA SER A 836 -11.42 46.48 31.98
C SER A 836 -12.32 47.41 31.16
N GLY A 837 -13.01 46.86 30.17
CA GLY A 837 -13.91 47.62 29.30
C GLY A 837 -14.77 46.72 28.42
N LEU A 838 -15.76 47.33 27.76
CA LEU A 838 -16.64 46.67 26.81
C LEU A 838 -16.11 46.82 25.39
N VAL A 839 -15.97 45.70 24.68
CA VAL A 839 -15.63 45.69 23.25
C VAL A 839 -16.91 45.55 22.43
N ASN A 840 -17.05 46.39 21.40
CA ASN A 840 -18.15 46.34 20.44
C ASN A 840 -17.60 46.48 19.01
N TYR A 841 -18.35 45.98 18.02
CA TYR A 841 -17.97 46.04 16.61
C TYR A 841 -19.17 46.39 15.73
N SER A 842 -19.02 47.36 14.83
CA SER A 842 -20.06 47.78 13.89
C SER A 842 -19.47 48.31 12.58
N GLY A 843 -19.94 47.78 11.45
CA GLY A 843 -19.42 48.14 10.13
C GLY A 843 -17.96 47.72 9.99
N ILE A 844 -17.05 48.69 9.93
CA ILE A 844 -15.59 48.48 9.90
C ILE A 844 -14.90 48.93 11.19
N THR A 845 -15.64 49.33 12.22
CA THR A 845 -15.09 49.98 13.43
C THR A 845 -15.22 49.07 14.64
N ALA A 846 -14.10 48.78 15.30
CA ALA A 846 -14.08 48.23 16.65
C ALA A 846 -13.96 49.36 17.69
N THR A 847 -14.69 49.25 18.79
CA THR A 847 -14.63 50.20 19.91
C THR A 847 -14.39 49.47 21.23
N PHE A 848 -13.50 50.00 22.05
CA PHE A 848 -13.26 49.63 23.44
C PHE A 848 -13.72 50.79 24.33
N THR A 849 -14.77 50.55 25.13
CA THR A 849 -15.28 51.51 26.11
C THR A 849 -14.75 51.13 27.50
N PRO A 850 -13.83 51.92 28.10
CA PRO A 850 -13.36 51.68 29.46
C PRO A 850 -14.53 51.57 30.45
N SER A 851 -14.43 50.66 31.41
CA SER A 851 -15.48 50.46 32.44
C SER A 851 -15.53 51.58 33.49
N SER A 852 -14.48 52.40 33.56
CA SER A 852 -14.35 53.62 34.36
C SER A 852 -13.50 54.62 33.59
N ASP A 853 -13.59 55.90 33.96
CA ASP A 853 -12.71 56.94 33.42
C ASP A 853 -11.24 56.55 33.59
N LEU A 854 -10.43 56.88 32.58
CA LEU A 854 -8.99 56.67 32.57
C LEU A 854 -8.30 57.65 33.53
N LEU A 855 -7.16 57.25 34.08
CA LEU A 855 -6.36 58.09 34.96
C LEU A 855 -5.77 59.26 34.16
N SER A 856 -5.67 60.44 34.77
CA SER A 856 -5.07 61.62 34.14
C SER A 856 -3.56 61.47 33.93
N ASN A 857 -3.01 62.16 32.94
CA ASN A 857 -1.58 62.17 32.59
C ASN A 857 -0.94 60.78 32.54
N THR A 858 -1.69 59.79 32.04
CA THR A 858 -1.30 58.38 32.05
C THR A 858 -1.26 57.88 30.63
N THR A 859 -0.14 57.25 30.26
CA THR A 859 0.00 56.60 28.96
C THR A 859 -0.66 55.21 28.99
N TYR A 860 -1.54 54.97 28.03
CA TYR A 860 -2.20 53.69 27.79
C TYR A 860 -1.72 53.09 26.46
N THR A 861 -1.69 51.77 26.40
CA THR A 861 -1.40 50.98 25.19
C THR A 861 -2.64 50.21 24.78
N ALA A 862 -3.15 50.50 23.59
CA ALA A 862 -4.21 49.74 22.96
C ALA A 862 -3.64 48.78 21.92
N THR A 863 -4.22 47.58 21.84
CA THR A 863 -3.77 46.53 20.92
C THR A 863 -4.96 45.86 20.25
N ILE A 864 -4.92 45.76 18.91
CA ILE A 864 -5.69 44.75 18.17
C ILE A 864 -4.76 43.58 17.84
N THR A 865 -5.09 42.37 18.29
CA THR A 865 -4.22 41.21 18.07
C THR A 865 -4.47 40.53 16.72
N THR A 866 -3.53 39.68 16.32
CA THR A 866 -3.67 38.74 15.18
C THR A 866 -4.82 37.74 15.35
N GLY A 867 -5.51 37.69 16.49
CA GLY A 867 -6.74 36.91 16.65
C GLY A 867 -7.98 37.55 16.03
N ALA A 868 -7.91 38.81 15.57
CA ALA A 868 -8.99 39.47 14.84
C ALA A 868 -8.91 39.15 13.33
N GLU A 869 -9.98 38.56 12.79
CA GLU A 869 -10.05 38.04 11.42
C GLU A 869 -11.11 38.77 10.58
N ASN A 870 -10.90 38.87 9.27
CA ASN A 870 -11.94 39.33 8.34
C ASN A 870 -13.06 38.28 8.15
N LEU A 871 -14.13 38.63 7.43
CA LEU A 871 -15.24 37.69 7.14
C LEU A 871 -14.79 36.42 6.39
N SER A 872 -13.61 36.47 5.74
CA SER A 872 -13.00 35.34 5.03
C SER A 872 -12.06 34.50 5.93
N GLY A 873 -11.98 34.80 7.23
CA GLY A 873 -11.11 34.10 8.19
C GLY A 873 -9.63 34.44 8.09
N THR A 874 -9.28 35.58 7.47
CA THR A 874 -7.89 36.04 7.34
C THR A 874 -7.56 36.97 8.50
N PRO A 875 -6.56 36.66 9.35
CA PRO A 875 -6.16 37.51 10.47
C PRO A 875 -5.38 38.75 10.03
N LEU A 876 -5.24 39.74 10.91
CA LEU A 876 -4.21 40.77 10.77
C LEU A 876 -2.82 40.13 10.61
N THR A 877 -1.96 40.75 9.81
CA THR A 877 -0.59 40.24 9.60
C THR A 877 0.28 40.30 10.86
N ASN A 878 0.10 41.32 11.69
CA ASN A 878 0.75 41.51 12.98
C ASN A 878 -0.23 42.17 13.95
N ASP A 879 0.05 42.08 15.26
CA ASP A 879 -0.67 42.87 16.25
C ASP A 879 -0.51 44.37 15.93
N TYR A 880 -1.62 45.10 15.93
CA TYR A 880 -1.63 46.55 15.77
C TYR A 880 -1.64 47.20 17.14
N VAL A 881 -0.52 47.81 17.52
CA VAL A 881 -0.30 48.41 18.84
C VAL A 881 -0.15 49.91 18.67
N TRP A 882 -0.90 50.67 19.47
CA TRP A 882 -0.74 52.12 19.57
C TRP A 882 -0.85 52.58 21.01
N THR A 883 -0.32 53.76 21.27
CA THR A 883 -0.31 54.37 22.61
C THR A 883 -0.95 55.74 22.58
N PHE A 884 -1.49 56.19 23.70
CA PHE A 884 -1.98 57.55 23.87
C PHE A 884 -1.85 57.97 25.33
N THR A 885 -1.77 59.27 25.60
CA THR A 885 -1.64 59.82 26.95
C THR A 885 -2.85 60.70 27.25
N THR A 886 -3.50 60.40 28.36
CA THR A 886 -4.65 61.17 28.83
C THR A 886 -4.27 62.56 29.31
N GLN A 887 -5.21 63.49 29.27
CA GLN A 887 -5.05 64.87 29.75
C GLN A 887 -4.62 64.92 31.22
N GLU A 888 -3.83 65.92 31.58
CA GLU A 888 -3.43 66.22 32.95
C GLU A 888 -4.53 67.00 33.68
N ILE A 889 -4.92 66.57 34.88
CA ILE A 889 -5.79 67.35 35.77
C ILE A 889 -4.89 68.21 36.67
N VAL A 890 -4.85 69.52 36.42
CA VAL A 890 -4.18 70.48 37.31
C VAL A 890 -5.14 70.90 38.42
N ILE A 891 -4.95 70.36 39.64
CA ILE A 891 -5.71 70.79 40.82
C ILE A 891 -5.12 72.12 41.33
N SER A 892 -5.91 73.19 41.29
CA SER A 892 -5.49 74.47 41.86
C SER A 892 -5.34 74.36 43.39
N PRO A 893 -4.33 75.00 44.01
CA PRO A 893 -4.16 74.97 45.47
C PRO A 893 -5.43 75.41 46.20
N VAL A 894 -5.87 74.63 47.18
CA VAL A 894 -7.06 74.94 47.99
C VAL A 894 -6.67 75.97 49.05
N ASP A 895 -7.23 77.18 48.94
CA ASP A 895 -7.00 78.25 49.91
C ASP A 895 -7.95 78.11 51.11
N LEU A 896 -7.38 77.98 52.31
CA LEU A 896 -8.13 77.93 53.56
C LEU A 896 -8.31 79.31 54.20
N GLY A 897 -7.72 80.36 53.65
CA GLY A 897 -7.79 81.73 54.18
C GLY A 897 -7.48 81.78 55.68
N THR A 898 -8.31 82.49 56.43
CA THR A 898 -8.20 82.59 57.89
C THR A 898 -8.62 81.34 58.64
N ALA A 899 -9.13 80.29 57.97
CA ALA A 899 -9.37 78.99 58.59
C ALA A 899 -8.09 78.16 58.76
N ALA A 900 -7.02 78.51 58.04
CA ALA A 900 -5.74 77.79 58.03
C ALA A 900 -5.06 77.53 59.40
N PRO A 901 -5.09 78.43 60.41
CA PRO A 901 -4.44 78.16 61.69
C PRO A 901 -5.24 77.23 62.62
N PHE A 902 -6.50 76.90 62.29
CA PHE A 902 -7.36 76.12 63.18
C PHE A 902 -7.24 74.62 62.92
N GLY A 903 -6.90 73.87 63.97
CA GLY A 903 -6.94 72.41 63.99
C GLY A 903 -8.36 71.86 64.11
N ALA A 904 -9.26 72.60 64.76
CA ALA A 904 -10.67 72.26 64.80
C ALA A 904 -11.58 73.50 64.67
N PHE A 905 -12.66 73.37 63.91
CA PHE A 905 -13.71 74.37 63.79
C PHE A 905 -15.08 73.75 64.05
N GLY A 906 -15.83 74.26 65.03
CA GLY A 906 -17.06 73.65 65.54
C GLY A 906 -18.36 74.36 65.15
N GLY A 907 -18.46 74.88 63.92
CA GLY A 907 -19.65 75.54 63.39
C GLY A 907 -20.28 76.55 64.36
N ASN A 908 -21.61 76.48 64.51
CA ASN A 908 -22.37 77.20 65.53
C ASN A 908 -22.79 76.30 66.72
N ALA A 909 -22.33 75.04 66.74
CA ALA A 909 -22.69 74.05 67.74
C ALA A 909 -21.62 73.84 68.83
N GLY A 910 -20.39 74.35 68.63
CA GLY A 910 -19.31 74.29 69.60
C GLY A 910 -18.35 73.10 69.41
N ILE A 911 -17.47 72.89 70.39
CA ILE A 911 -16.42 71.87 70.34
C ILE A 911 -16.34 71.16 71.69
N THR A 912 -16.36 69.84 71.69
CA THR A 912 -16.38 69.02 72.91
C THR A 912 -15.20 68.07 72.96
N ASN A 913 -14.39 68.19 74.01
CA ASN A 913 -13.43 67.18 74.42
C ASN A 913 -13.94 66.40 75.64
N GLN A 914 -13.77 65.07 75.60
CA GLN A 914 -14.09 64.15 76.69
C GLN A 914 -12.87 63.30 77.11
N GLY A 915 -11.66 63.61 76.62
CA GLY A 915 -10.43 62.91 76.96
C GLY A 915 -9.43 63.78 77.73
N ILE A 916 -8.50 63.14 78.42
CA ILE A 916 -7.45 63.80 79.22
C ILE A 916 -6.12 63.98 78.49
N ASN A 917 -5.98 63.35 77.32
CA ASN A 917 -4.77 63.38 76.49
C ASN A 917 -5.01 64.11 75.17
N THR A 918 -6.01 65.00 75.11
CA THR A 918 -6.32 65.75 73.89
C THR A 918 -5.37 66.94 73.74
N ILE A 919 -4.71 67.05 72.58
CA ILE A 919 -3.75 68.11 72.28
C ILE A 919 -4.04 68.64 70.88
N ILE A 920 -4.27 69.94 70.77
CA ILE A 920 -4.39 70.64 69.49
C ILE A 920 -3.14 71.50 69.32
N ASN A 921 -2.23 71.05 68.45
CA ASN A 921 -1.06 71.80 68.02
C ASN A 921 -1.50 72.76 66.90
N GLY A 922 -2.19 73.82 67.31
CA GLY A 922 -2.89 74.81 66.50
C GLY A 922 -4.00 75.49 67.30
N GLY A 923 -4.80 76.34 66.64
CA GLY A 923 -5.94 77.00 67.27
C GLY A 923 -7.22 76.17 67.18
N ILE A 924 -8.26 76.54 67.93
CA ILE A 924 -9.64 76.10 67.66
C ILE A 924 -10.58 77.29 67.57
N ALA A 925 -11.64 77.17 66.76
CA ALA A 925 -12.62 78.24 66.61
C ALA A 925 -14.07 77.75 66.50
N THR A 926 -15.01 78.54 66.96
CA THR A 926 -16.46 78.33 66.74
C THR A 926 -17.20 79.65 66.79
N THR A 927 -18.28 79.77 66.02
CA THR A 927 -19.21 80.91 66.11
C THR A 927 -20.20 80.76 67.28
N ALA A 928 -20.16 79.62 67.96
CA ALA A 928 -20.94 79.38 69.17
C ALA A 928 -20.42 80.18 70.37
N ALA A 929 -21.29 80.38 71.37
CA ALA A 929 -20.88 80.93 72.66
C ALA A 929 -19.79 80.05 73.30
N SER A 930 -18.85 80.68 73.99
CA SER A 930 -17.74 80.02 74.71
C SER A 930 -18.18 78.87 75.63
N THR A 931 -19.41 78.93 76.16
CA THR A 931 -20.01 77.88 77.00
C THR A 931 -20.26 76.56 76.27
N LEU A 932 -20.24 76.56 74.94
CA LEU A 932 -20.36 75.37 74.08
C LEU A 932 -18.99 74.82 73.66
N VAL A 933 -17.90 75.42 74.14
CA VAL A 933 -16.58 74.78 74.14
C VAL A 933 -16.35 74.14 75.50
N THR A 934 -16.09 72.84 75.51
CA THR A 934 -16.00 72.05 76.74
C THR A 934 -14.79 71.13 76.75
N GLY A 935 -14.09 71.07 77.88
CA GLY A 935 -12.96 70.19 78.10
C GLY A 935 -11.64 70.71 77.53
N PHE A 936 -11.46 72.02 77.47
CA PHE A 936 -10.22 72.62 76.96
C PHE A 936 -9.73 73.76 77.84
N HIS A 937 -8.44 74.03 77.78
CA HIS A 937 -7.85 75.29 78.18
C HIS A 937 -6.98 75.87 77.06
N ASP A 938 -6.96 77.20 77.01
CA ASP A 938 -6.19 77.97 76.04
C ASP A 938 -4.73 78.04 76.49
N GLY A 939 -3.82 77.51 75.67
CA GLY A 939 -2.37 77.51 75.94
C GLY A 939 -1.71 78.89 75.80
N MET A 940 -2.35 79.85 75.14
CA MET A 940 -1.85 81.22 75.00
C MET A 940 -2.26 82.10 76.18
N THR A 941 -3.52 82.00 76.61
CA THR A 941 -4.07 82.88 77.66
C THR A 941 -4.20 82.21 79.03
N GLY A 942 -4.25 80.88 79.07
CA GLY A 942 -4.55 80.10 80.28
C GLY A 942 -6.05 79.98 80.60
N ASP A 943 -6.93 80.48 79.73
CA ASP A 943 -8.37 80.48 79.97
C ASP A 943 -8.97 79.08 79.87
N VAL A 944 -9.87 78.74 80.79
CA VAL A 944 -10.46 77.39 80.90
C VAL A 944 -11.89 77.37 80.35
N TYR A 945 -12.16 76.42 79.47
CA TYR A 945 -13.44 76.17 78.81
C TYR A 945 -14.03 74.83 79.31
N THR A 946 -14.70 74.90 80.47
CA THR A 946 -15.47 73.80 81.08
C THR A 946 -14.67 72.48 81.24
N GLU A 947 -13.51 72.55 81.88
CA GLU A 947 -12.68 71.38 82.20
C GLU A 947 -13.10 70.67 83.50
N THR A 948 -12.92 69.36 83.51
CA THR A 948 -12.99 68.47 84.67
C THR A 948 -11.74 67.59 84.68
N PRO A 949 -11.45 66.86 85.77
CA PRO A 949 -10.35 65.89 85.80
C PRO A 949 -10.42 64.79 84.73
N LEU A 950 -11.56 64.62 84.05
CA LEU A 950 -11.81 63.59 83.05
C LEU A 950 -11.73 64.11 81.60
N ASN A 951 -11.57 65.42 81.38
CA ASN A 951 -11.56 66.00 80.03
C ASN A 951 -10.65 67.23 79.90
N VAL A 952 -9.36 67.06 80.19
CA VAL A 952 -8.36 68.13 80.09
C VAL A 952 -7.76 68.14 78.70
N GLY A 953 -7.93 69.22 77.95
CA GLY A 953 -7.47 69.36 76.58
C GLY A 953 -6.66 70.62 76.38
N LEU A 954 -5.48 70.52 75.78
CA LEU A 954 -4.61 71.69 75.52
C LEU A 954 -4.78 72.18 74.07
N VAL A 955 -4.95 73.49 73.89
CA VAL A 955 -4.92 74.16 72.58
C VAL A 955 -3.74 75.13 72.53
N THR A 956 -2.77 74.94 71.63
CA THR A 956 -1.51 75.71 71.68
C THR A 956 -1.64 77.14 71.13
N ASP A 957 -2.49 77.37 70.12
CA ASP A 957 -2.52 78.63 69.36
C ASP A 957 -3.87 79.37 69.52
N GLY A 958 -4.52 79.19 70.68
CA GLY A 958 -5.67 80.00 71.10
C GLY A 958 -7.04 79.40 70.80
N ILE A 959 -8.03 79.81 71.60
CA ILE A 959 -9.43 79.39 71.51
C ILE A 959 -10.31 80.60 71.15
N PHE A 960 -10.97 80.55 69.98
CA PHE A 960 -11.71 81.69 69.43
C PHE A 960 -13.21 81.41 69.36
N THR A 961 -13.98 82.10 70.22
CA THR A 961 -15.42 81.82 70.42
C THR A 961 -16.24 83.09 70.60
N ALA A 962 -17.56 82.99 70.50
CA ALA A 962 -18.47 84.08 70.82
C ALA A 962 -18.58 84.32 72.35
N PRO A 963 -18.96 85.53 72.80
CA PRO A 963 -19.22 85.82 74.21
C PRO A 963 -20.19 84.81 74.86
N PRO A 964 -20.13 84.61 76.19
CA PRO A 964 -19.42 85.41 77.20
C PRO A 964 -17.94 85.04 77.37
N PHE A 965 -17.21 85.75 78.25
CA PHE A 965 -15.82 85.43 78.62
C PHE A 965 -15.70 83.94 79.03
N PRO A 966 -14.67 83.20 78.58
CA PRO A 966 -13.44 83.69 77.93
C PRO A 966 -13.59 84.15 76.46
N GLY A 967 -14.71 83.83 75.81
CA GLY A 967 -15.05 84.36 74.49
C GLY A 967 -15.31 85.87 74.48
N THR A 968 -14.99 86.52 73.35
CA THR A 968 -15.11 87.96 73.14
C THR A 968 -15.69 88.26 71.76
N ALA A 969 -16.20 89.48 71.55
CA ALA A 969 -16.65 89.90 70.22
C ALA A 969 -15.51 89.90 69.18
N THR A 970 -14.26 90.11 69.60
CA THR A 970 -13.08 90.04 68.71
C THR A 970 -12.79 88.61 68.29
N SER A 971 -12.82 87.66 69.23
CA SER A 971 -12.65 86.24 68.91
C SER A 971 -13.83 85.69 68.09
N GLU A 972 -15.04 86.18 68.31
CA GLU A 972 -16.21 85.89 67.47
C GLU A 972 -16.01 86.36 66.03
N ALA A 973 -15.49 87.57 65.82
CA ALA A 973 -15.24 88.11 64.49
C ALA A 973 -14.18 87.29 63.73
N ILE A 974 -13.12 86.87 64.42
CA ILE A 974 -12.09 85.96 63.86
C ILE A 974 -12.71 84.61 63.49
N ALA A 975 -13.49 84.01 64.40
CA ALA A 975 -14.17 82.74 64.13
C ALA A 975 -15.20 82.86 62.99
N THR A 976 -15.89 83.99 62.87
CA THR A 976 -16.87 84.24 61.79
C THR A 976 -16.18 84.33 60.43
N GLN A 977 -15.06 85.06 60.32
CA GLN A 977 -14.31 85.12 59.07
C GLN A 977 -13.71 83.76 58.71
N ALA A 978 -13.21 83.01 59.69
CA ALA A 978 -12.71 81.65 59.48
C ALA A 978 -13.81 80.70 59.01
N LEU A 979 -15.05 80.84 59.47
CA LEU A 979 -16.18 80.08 58.95
C LEU A 979 -16.48 80.43 57.48
N ILE A 980 -16.42 81.71 57.11
CA ILE A 980 -16.62 82.15 55.72
C ILE A 980 -15.57 81.52 54.81
N ASP A 981 -14.30 81.58 55.20
CA ASP A 981 -13.19 81.03 54.42
C ASP A 981 -13.24 79.49 54.36
N ALA A 982 -13.64 78.82 55.45
CA ALA A 982 -13.87 77.38 55.45
C ALA A 982 -15.03 76.97 54.53
N ASN A 983 -16.10 77.77 54.44
CA ASN A 983 -17.19 77.54 53.47
C ASN A 983 -16.70 77.75 52.02
N ALA A 984 -15.87 78.76 51.77
CA ALA A 984 -15.29 78.98 50.45
C ALA A 984 -14.39 77.81 50.02
N ALA A 985 -13.54 77.32 50.95
CA ALA A 985 -12.72 76.13 50.74
C ALA A 985 -13.57 74.88 50.48
N TYR A 986 -14.67 74.69 51.21
CA TYR A 986 -15.60 73.58 50.98
C TYR A 986 -16.22 73.59 49.58
N ILE A 987 -16.64 74.76 49.10
CA ILE A 987 -17.21 74.93 47.77
C ILE A 987 -16.16 74.67 46.69
N SER A 988 -14.93 75.16 46.87
CA SER A 988 -13.87 75.04 45.86
C SER A 988 -13.48 73.60 45.58
N ILE A 989 -13.58 72.71 46.57
CA ILE A 989 -13.31 71.27 46.42
C ILE A 989 -14.56 70.42 46.17
N SER A 990 -15.73 71.04 45.96
CA SER A 990 -16.99 70.32 45.74
C SER A 990 -17.04 69.65 44.35
N PRO A 991 -17.84 68.57 44.18
CA PRO A 991 -18.02 67.93 42.87
C PRO A 991 -18.51 68.86 41.76
N ALA A 992 -19.18 69.96 42.13
CA ALA A 992 -19.66 70.95 41.17
C ALA A 992 -18.55 71.86 40.61
N ILE A 993 -17.50 72.10 41.40
CA ILE A 993 -16.37 72.99 41.03
C ILE A 993 -15.15 72.19 40.59
N MET A 994 -14.92 71.02 41.19
CA MET A 994 -13.93 70.02 40.79
C MET A 994 -14.62 68.72 40.39
N PRO A 995 -15.27 68.66 39.21
CA PRO A 995 -15.89 67.44 38.69
C PRO A 995 -14.85 66.42 38.20
N GLY A 996 -15.29 65.18 37.96
CA GLY A 996 -14.44 64.13 37.35
C GLY A 996 -13.65 63.30 38.36
N GLY A 997 -14.09 63.22 39.62
CA GLY A 997 -13.49 62.32 40.59
C GLY A 997 -13.84 60.86 40.32
N ILE A 998 -12.84 59.98 40.39
CA ILE A 998 -13.03 58.52 40.25
C ILE A 998 -13.38 57.86 41.60
N ASP A 999 -14.10 56.73 41.57
CA ASP A 999 -14.35 55.88 42.75
C ASP A 999 -13.52 54.58 42.70
N PRO A 1000 -12.23 54.61 43.08
CA PRO A 1000 -11.29 53.52 42.82
C PRO A 1000 -11.56 52.25 43.62
N GLY A 1001 -12.46 52.30 44.60
CA GLY A 1001 -12.79 51.17 45.46
C GLY A 1001 -14.27 51.05 45.79
N ALA A 1002 -15.14 51.64 44.96
CA ALA A 1002 -16.60 51.65 45.18
C ALA A 1002 -16.98 52.11 46.60
N GLY A 1003 -16.36 53.19 47.07
CA GLY A 1003 -16.53 53.75 48.40
C GLY A 1003 -15.59 53.19 49.49
N GLU A 1004 -14.78 52.17 49.23
CA GLU A 1004 -13.78 51.64 50.18
C GLU A 1004 -12.35 51.98 49.72
N LEU A 1005 -11.65 52.80 50.50
CA LEU A 1005 -10.29 53.26 50.21
C LEU A 1005 -9.22 52.46 50.98
N GLY A 1006 -9.60 51.67 51.99
CA GLY A 1006 -8.66 50.89 52.77
C GLY A 1006 -7.97 49.80 51.95
N GLY A 1007 -6.64 49.77 51.99
CA GLY A 1007 -5.81 48.84 51.22
C GLY A 1007 -5.41 49.36 49.84
N LEU A 1008 -5.89 50.54 49.42
CA LEU A 1008 -5.50 51.16 48.15
C LEU A 1008 -4.21 51.99 48.29
N THR A 1009 -3.49 52.11 47.17
CA THR A 1009 -2.46 53.13 46.97
C THR A 1009 -2.94 54.09 45.88
N LEU A 1010 -3.10 55.36 46.23
CA LEU A 1010 -3.71 56.36 45.35
C LEU A 1010 -2.70 57.43 44.94
N ALA A 1011 -2.62 57.67 43.63
CA ALA A 1011 -1.88 58.77 43.04
C ALA A 1011 -2.58 60.12 43.30
N PRO A 1012 -1.94 61.27 43.06
CA PRO A 1012 -2.57 62.59 43.22
C PRO A 1012 -3.78 62.71 42.28
N GLY A 1013 -4.87 63.34 42.73
CA GLY A 1013 -6.09 63.40 41.94
C GLY A 1013 -7.36 63.78 42.72
N VAL A 1014 -8.46 63.89 41.98
CA VAL A 1014 -9.80 64.05 42.53
C VAL A 1014 -10.47 62.67 42.57
N TYR A 1015 -11.08 62.35 43.71
CA TYR A 1015 -11.73 61.08 43.99
C TYR A 1015 -13.14 61.37 44.47
N MET A 1016 -14.14 60.66 43.94
CA MET A 1016 -15.53 60.85 44.31
C MET A 1016 -16.16 59.51 44.66
N SER A 1017 -16.86 59.43 45.79
CA SER A 1017 -17.59 58.21 46.15
C SER A 1017 -18.92 58.17 45.43
N GLU A 1018 -19.11 57.20 44.54
CA GLU A 1018 -20.40 56.96 43.87
C GLU A 1018 -21.46 56.52 44.87
N SER A 1019 -21.07 55.70 45.86
CA SER A 1019 -21.95 55.27 46.96
C SER A 1019 -22.37 56.43 47.87
N GLY A 1020 -21.70 57.58 47.73
CA GLY A 1020 -21.88 58.75 48.58
C GLY A 1020 -21.19 58.66 49.93
N THR A 1021 -20.44 57.60 50.25
CA THR A 1021 -19.64 57.47 51.49
C THR A 1021 -18.25 56.94 51.21
N PHE A 1022 -17.22 57.48 51.86
CA PHE A 1022 -15.90 56.86 51.87
C PHE A 1022 -15.64 56.12 53.19
N ASN A 1023 -15.17 54.89 53.08
CA ASN A 1023 -14.75 54.05 54.18
C ASN A 1023 -13.25 53.74 54.05
N ILE A 1024 -12.54 53.74 55.18
CA ILE A 1024 -11.19 53.18 55.29
C ILE A 1024 -11.29 52.09 56.36
N SER A 1025 -11.64 50.88 55.93
CA SER A 1025 -11.96 49.76 56.83
C SER A 1025 -11.08 48.52 56.57
N ASN A 1026 -10.70 48.27 55.32
CA ASN A 1026 -10.01 47.04 54.89
C ASN A 1026 -8.49 47.05 55.11
N GLY A 1027 -7.90 48.18 55.47
CA GLY A 1027 -6.46 48.32 55.66
C GLY A 1027 -6.04 49.80 55.66
N PRO A 1028 -4.73 50.11 55.73
CA PRO A 1028 -4.28 51.48 55.55
C PRO A 1028 -4.54 51.97 54.13
N LEU A 1029 -4.85 53.25 53.98
CA LEU A 1029 -4.85 53.94 52.69
C LEU A 1029 -3.45 54.53 52.47
N THR A 1030 -2.82 54.27 51.33
CA THR A 1030 -1.52 54.88 50.98
C THR A 1030 -1.72 55.98 49.95
N LEU A 1031 -1.20 57.18 50.20
CA LEU A 1031 -1.19 58.29 49.25
C LEU A 1031 0.25 58.50 48.76
N ASP A 1032 0.44 58.31 47.46
CA ASP A 1032 1.75 58.31 46.81
C ASP A 1032 1.90 59.53 45.91
N ALA A 1033 2.77 60.46 46.31
CA ALA A 1033 3.04 61.70 45.55
C ALA A 1033 3.81 61.46 44.24
N GLN A 1034 4.31 60.25 43.98
CA GLN A 1034 5.10 59.92 42.80
C GLN A 1034 6.32 60.84 42.59
N GLY A 1035 6.86 61.40 43.68
CA GLY A 1035 8.00 62.32 43.67
C GLY A 1035 7.64 63.81 43.62
N ASP A 1036 6.36 64.18 43.47
CA ASP A 1036 5.92 65.58 43.49
C ASP A 1036 5.49 66.04 44.90
N PRO A 1037 6.26 66.88 45.59
CA PRO A 1037 5.87 67.39 46.91
C PRO A 1037 4.64 68.30 46.88
N ASN A 1038 4.21 68.79 45.71
CA ASN A 1038 3.01 69.61 45.54
C ASN A 1038 1.78 68.79 45.12
N ALA A 1039 1.92 67.48 45.01
CA ALA A 1039 0.84 66.55 44.75
C ALA A 1039 -0.36 66.80 45.67
N THR A 1040 -1.55 66.85 45.09
CA THR A 1040 -2.81 67.16 45.78
C THR A 1040 -3.83 66.03 45.63
N TRP A 1041 -4.53 65.73 46.71
CA TRP A 1041 -5.64 64.78 46.75
C TRP A 1041 -6.90 65.47 47.23
N VAL A 1042 -7.99 65.31 46.48
CA VAL A 1042 -9.32 65.80 46.86
C VAL A 1042 -10.28 64.62 46.89
N PHE A 1043 -10.80 64.29 48.08
CA PHE A 1043 -11.78 63.22 48.28
C PHE A 1043 -13.16 63.82 48.50
N GLN A 1044 -14.11 63.48 47.63
CA GLN A 1044 -15.46 64.00 47.62
C GLN A 1044 -16.46 62.91 48.00
N THR A 1045 -17.15 63.11 49.10
CA THR A 1045 -18.20 62.21 49.57
C THR A 1045 -19.47 63.00 49.90
N ALA A 1046 -20.56 62.69 49.20
CA ALA A 1046 -21.84 63.41 49.34
C ALA A 1046 -22.53 63.16 50.69
N ALA A 1047 -22.21 62.06 51.37
CA ALA A 1047 -22.67 61.72 52.72
C ALA A 1047 -21.48 61.64 53.69
N GLY A 1048 -21.00 60.45 54.04
CA GLY A 1048 -20.12 60.26 55.20
C GLY A 1048 -18.65 59.99 54.86
N LEU A 1049 -17.80 60.15 55.87
CA LEU A 1049 -16.44 59.59 55.90
C LEU A 1049 -16.29 58.74 57.16
N THR A 1050 -15.93 57.47 57.02
CA THR A 1050 -15.68 56.57 58.15
C THR A 1050 -14.27 56.01 58.06
N VAL A 1051 -13.46 56.24 59.09
CA VAL A 1051 -12.11 55.68 59.20
C VAL A 1051 -12.07 54.73 60.38
N GLY A 1052 -11.62 53.50 60.14
CA GLY A 1052 -11.60 52.46 61.14
C GLY A 1052 -12.91 51.67 61.26
N ILE A 1053 -12.83 50.59 62.04
CA ILE A 1053 -13.95 49.72 62.41
C ILE A 1053 -14.04 49.60 63.93
N ALA A 1054 -15.13 49.06 64.44
CA ALA A 1054 -15.31 48.85 65.88
C ALA A 1054 -14.32 47.81 66.46
N GLY A 1055 -13.86 48.01 67.70
CA GLY A 1055 -12.99 47.09 68.44
C GLY A 1055 -11.54 47.59 68.62
N PRO A 1056 -10.78 47.08 69.61
CA PRO A 1056 -9.51 47.66 70.08
C PRO A 1056 -8.35 47.64 69.07
N THR A 1057 -8.50 46.94 67.94
CA THR A 1057 -7.54 46.92 66.82
C THR A 1057 -8.14 47.47 65.53
N GLY A 1058 -9.29 48.15 65.65
CA GLY A 1058 -10.09 48.63 64.54
C GLY A 1058 -9.60 49.92 63.91
N ALA A 1059 -8.60 50.59 64.51
CA ALA A 1059 -8.01 51.81 63.99
C ALA A 1059 -7.41 51.61 62.59
N ARG A 1060 -7.53 52.62 61.73
CA ARG A 1060 -6.89 52.67 60.40
C ARG A 1060 -6.07 53.94 60.26
N SER A 1061 -5.09 53.85 59.37
CA SER A 1061 -4.13 54.92 59.13
C SER A 1061 -4.03 55.25 57.66
N ILE A 1062 -3.80 56.53 57.37
CA ILE A 1062 -3.40 57.02 56.06
C ILE A 1062 -1.87 57.16 56.06
N ILE A 1063 -1.21 56.48 55.12
CA ILE A 1063 0.25 56.45 54.94
C ILE A 1063 0.61 57.40 53.80
N MET A 1064 1.56 58.29 54.02
CA MET A 1064 2.05 59.23 53.01
C MET A 1064 3.41 58.76 52.50
N THR A 1065 3.58 58.62 51.19
CA THR A 1065 4.84 58.16 50.56
C THR A 1065 5.33 59.11 49.47
N ASN A 1066 6.61 58.99 49.10
CA ASN A 1066 7.23 59.63 47.94
C ASN A 1066 7.04 61.15 47.82
N GLY A 1067 7.06 61.87 48.94
CA GLY A 1067 6.94 63.33 48.97
C GLY A 1067 5.55 63.87 49.31
N ALA A 1068 4.56 62.99 49.54
CA ALA A 1068 3.20 63.40 49.84
C ALA A 1068 3.12 64.18 51.16
N GLN A 1069 2.41 65.32 51.14
CA GLN A 1069 2.28 66.22 52.31
C GLN A 1069 0.83 66.28 52.82
N PRO A 1070 0.60 66.19 54.15
CA PRO A 1070 -0.74 66.32 54.73
C PRO A 1070 -1.51 67.58 54.36
N LYS A 1071 -0.80 68.69 54.10
CA LYS A 1071 -1.41 69.97 53.75
C LYS A 1071 -2.11 69.98 52.38
N ASN A 1072 -1.78 69.02 51.51
CA ASN A 1072 -2.36 68.90 50.17
C ASN A 1072 -3.44 67.82 50.07
N VAL A 1073 -3.95 67.32 51.20
CA VAL A 1073 -5.02 66.31 51.23
C VAL A 1073 -6.29 66.95 51.76
N PHE A 1074 -7.37 66.89 51.00
CA PHE A 1074 -8.64 67.55 51.31
C PHE A 1074 -9.80 66.55 51.25
N TRP A 1075 -10.68 66.61 52.24
CA TRP A 1075 -11.88 65.78 52.31
C TRP A 1075 -13.12 66.67 52.32
N TYR A 1076 -13.86 66.65 51.21
CA TYR A 1076 -15.20 67.21 51.09
C TYR A 1076 -16.19 66.19 51.64
N VAL A 1077 -16.81 66.49 52.78
CA VAL A 1077 -17.78 65.60 53.45
C VAL A 1077 -19.15 66.26 53.53
N GLY A 1078 -20.10 65.72 52.78
CA GLY A 1078 -21.47 66.25 52.66
C GLY A 1078 -22.32 66.12 53.92
N SER A 1079 -21.92 65.27 54.87
CA SER A 1079 -22.54 65.12 56.19
C SER A 1079 -21.47 65.07 57.30
N SER A 1080 -21.36 63.98 58.05
CA SER A 1080 -20.45 63.81 59.19
C SER A 1080 -19.26 62.91 58.88
N ALA A 1081 -18.13 63.15 59.53
CA ALA A 1081 -16.97 62.27 59.51
C ALA A 1081 -16.76 61.59 60.88
N THR A 1082 -16.58 60.28 60.88
CA THR A 1082 -16.24 59.47 62.07
C THR A 1082 -14.85 58.89 61.90
N ILE A 1083 -13.91 59.32 62.75
CA ILE A 1083 -12.50 58.98 62.63
C ILE A 1083 -12.09 58.11 63.82
N ASN A 1084 -11.71 56.86 63.51
CA ASN A 1084 -11.21 55.86 64.44
C ASN A 1084 -11.99 55.83 65.76
N ALA A 1085 -13.28 55.50 65.67
CA ALA A 1085 -14.16 55.43 66.84
C ALA A 1085 -13.62 54.54 67.98
N ALA A 1086 -12.75 53.58 67.67
CA ALA A 1086 -12.10 52.69 68.63
C ALA A 1086 -10.78 53.22 69.25
N GLY A 1087 -10.39 54.48 68.97
CA GLY A 1087 -9.11 55.03 69.39
C GLY A 1087 -7.93 54.55 68.52
N GLY A 1088 -6.81 55.29 68.58
CA GLY A 1088 -5.61 55.00 67.79
C GLY A 1088 -5.66 55.41 66.31
N GLY A 1089 -4.63 55.03 65.56
CA GLY A 1089 -4.52 55.29 64.12
C GLY A 1089 -4.22 56.75 63.75
N THR A 1090 -3.95 56.98 62.45
CA THR A 1090 -3.55 58.29 61.93
C THR A 1090 -4.41 58.70 60.73
N MET A 1091 -5.19 59.77 60.90
CA MET A 1091 -5.88 60.46 59.81
C MET A 1091 -4.98 61.56 59.22
N VAL A 1092 -5.12 61.81 57.93
CA VAL A 1092 -4.33 62.81 57.20
C VAL A 1092 -5.25 63.71 56.36
N GLY A 1093 -5.00 65.02 56.40
CA GLY A 1093 -5.65 66.01 55.55
C GLY A 1093 -6.61 66.95 56.25
N THR A 1094 -7.08 67.94 55.50
CA THR A 1094 -8.11 68.89 55.94
C THR A 1094 -9.49 68.29 55.67
N ILE A 1095 -10.18 67.92 56.74
CA ILE A 1095 -11.57 67.45 56.69
C ILE A 1095 -12.49 68.66 56.78
N ILE A 1096 -13.35 68.84 55.78
CA ILE A 1096 -14.38 69.88 55.79
C ILE A 1096 -15.74 69.19 55.69
N ALA A 1097 -16.49 69.22 56.78
CA ALA A 1097 -17.74 68.48 56.96
C ALA A 1097 -18.90 69.44 57.29
N THR A 1098 -20.09 69.16 56.79
CA THR A 1098 -21.26 70.00 57.11
C THR A 1098 -21.89 69.63 58.45
N ALA A 1099 -21.92 68.34 58.80
CA ALA A 1099 -22.71 67.79 59.91
C ALA A 1099 -21.86 67.16 61.03
N GLY A 1100 -20.62 67.59 61.18
CA GLY A 1100 -19.80 67.28 62.36
C GLY A 1100 -18.61 66.37 62.07
N VAL A 1101 -17.64 66.39 62.99
CA VAL A 1101 -16.49 65.49 62.95
C VAL A 1101 -16.29 64.88 64.33
N THR A 1102 -16.25 63.56 64.41
CA THR A 1102 -16.07 62.81 65.65
C THR A 1102 -14.77 62.02 65.61
N PHE A 1103 -13.92 62.21 66.62
CA PHE A 1103 -12.69 61.46 66.82
C PHE A 1103 -12.78 60.61 68.07
N SER A 1104 -12.60 59.29 67.88
CA SER A 1104 -12.67 58.32 68.97
C SER A 1104 -14.03 58.36 69.71
N THR A 1105 -14.24 57.38 70.57
CA THR A 1105 -15.40 57.35 71.47
C THR A 1105 -14.93 57.32 72.93
N PRO A 1106 -15.80 57.67 73.89
CA PRO A 1106 -15.46 57.56 75.31
C PRO A 1106 -14.91 56.18 75.67
N ASP A 1107 -14.07 56.13 76.70
CA ASP A 1107 -13.38 54.92 77.20
C ASP A 1107 -12.19 54.41 76.38
N ASN A 1108 -11.88 55.01 75.22
CA ASN A 1108 -10.66 54.67 74.47
C ASN A 1108 -9.46 55.48 74.95
N MET A 1109 -8.43 54.77 75.42
CA MET A 1109 -7.17 55.37 75.91
C MET A 1109 -6.14 55.60 74.79
N ASP A 1110 -6.28 54.91 73.66
CA ASP A 1110 -5.37 55.02 72.53
C ASP A 1110 -5.59 56.33 71.77
N GLN A 1111 -4.52 57.10 71.62
CA GLN A 1111 -4.59 58.44 71.07
C GLN A 1111 -4.84 58.40 69.56
N THR A 1112 -5.92 59.04 69.11
CA THR A 1112 -6.20 59.22 67.68
C THR A 1112 -5.43 60.42 67.16
N VAL A 1113 -4.71 60.28 66.04
CA VAL A 1113 -3.91 61.37 65.47
C VAL A 1113 -4.56 61.89 64.20
N LEU A 1114 -4.69 63.21 64.07
CA LEU A 1114 -4.97 63.91 62.82
C LEU A 1114 -3.76 64.77 62.45
N ASN A 1115 -3.11 64.47 61.33
CA ASN A 1115 -2.16 65.38 60.68
C ASN A 1115 -2.94 66.19 59.64
N GLY A 1116 -3.50 67.34 60.06
CA GLY A 1116 -4.52 68.01 59.28
C GLY A 1116 -5.40 68.93 60.11
N ARG A 1117 -6.66 69.08 59.67
CA ARG A 1117 -7.66 69.98 60.28
C ARG A 1117 -9.04 69.33 60.26
N ALA A 1118 -9.85 69.60 61.27
CA ALA A 1118 -11.23 69.15 61.38
C ALA A 1118 -12.19 70.34 61.37
N LEU A 1119 -12.67 70.72 60.19
CA LEU A 1119 -13.52 71.89 59.98
C LEU A 1119 -14.98 71.46 59.81
N SER A 1120 -15.76 71.53 60.88
CA SER A 1120 -17.21 71.34 60.82
C SER A 1120 -17.91 72.67 60.61
N LEU A 1121 -18.64 72.81 59.49
CA LEU A 1121 -19.23 74.08 59.07
C LEU A 1121 -20.49 74.45 59.86
N VAL A 1122 -21.27 73.45 60.29
CA VAL A 1122 -22.54 73.68 61.02
C VAL A 1122 -22.51 73.01 62.39
N ALA A 1123 -22.26 71.70 62.44
CA ALA A 1123 -22.33 70.94 63.69
C ALA A 1123 -21.02 70.97 64.50
N SER A 1124 -20.99 70.25 65.62
CA SER A 1124 -19.86 70.25 66.54
C SER A 1124 -18.71 69.36 66.06
N VAL A 1125 -17.52 69.64 66.61
CA VAL A 1125 -16.41 68.69 66.58
C VAL A 1125 -16.30 68.05 67.97
N THR A 1126 -16.32 66.73 68.02
CA THR A 1126 -16.27 65.95 69.26
C THR A 1126 -15.05 65.06 69.27
N MET A 1127 -14.30 65.06 70.37
CA MET A 1127 -13.01 64.37 70.46
C MET A 1127 -12.81 63.66 71.79
N VAL A 1128 -12.11 62.52 71.76
CA VAL A 1128 -11.61 61.84 72.96
C VAL A 1128 -10.15 61.48 72.71
N ASN A 1129 -9.24 61.90 73.60
CA ASN A 1129 -7.82 61.58 73.55
C ASN A 1129 -7.24 61.74 72.13
N THR A 1130 -7.40 62.93 71.56
CA THR A 1130 -7.06 63.19 70.15
C THR A 1130 -5.91 64.18 70.05
N THR A 1131 -4.94 63.88 69.19
CA THR A 1131 -3.89 64.83 68.80
C THR A 1131 -4.19 65.38 67.42
N ILE A 1132 -4.36 66.69 67.30
CA ILE A 1132 -4.44 67.37 66.01
C ILE A 1132 -3.17 68.17 65.78
N ASN A 1133 -2.43 67.82 64.72
CA ASN A 1133 -1.25 68.52 64.26
C ASN A 1133 -1.59 69.37 63.04
N VAL A 1134 -1.69 70.68 63.21
CA VAL A 1134 -1.98 71.59 62.11
C VAL A 1134 -0.76 71.67 61.17
N PRO A 1135 -0.91 71.31 59.87
CA PRO A 1135 0.18 71.45 58.92
C PRO A 1135 0.56 72.92 58.73
N ALA A 1136 1.86 73.20 58.64
CA ALA A 1136 2.33 74.53 58.27
C ALA A 1136 1.70 74.97 56.93
N PRO A 1137 1.28 76.24 56.80
CA PRO A 1137 0.74 76.77 55.55
C PRO A 1137 1.70 76.53 54.37
#